data_AF-A0A182S9L9-F1
#
_entry.id   AF-A0A182S9L9-F1
#
_cell.length_a   1.000
_cell.length_b   1.000
_cell.length_c   1.000
_cell.angle_alpha   90.00
_cell.angle_beta   90.00
_cell.angle_gamma   90.00
#
_symmetry.space_group_name_H-M   'P 1'
#
loop_
_entity.id
_entity.type
_entity.pdbx_description
1 polymer ?
#
loop_
_entity_poly.entity_id
_entity_poly.type
_entity_poly.pdbx_seq_one_letter_code
_entity_poly.pdbx_strand_id
1 'polypeptide(L)'
;MKDRLCAVKRQCATETNKSTATRTESAPSDRQEDPLNQPKSARSTVEEKSIEQHTETSSEADTTAQPTAETAPLTSANGAELSSQVLEIEGTVQGEPDQGQLQSQNEQPAELTEQPNIQQTVQDAIDAADLEQLAAIVLNGEGKQLIGRKSEQSEIQAFLDNVPAYMGKIRRVHLAAREGSLRDLQSALDRRKFATAKDEVSPHGATPLHVATIFGHAGIVRYLAGRFPETLSATDDDGRTPLHYAATLKDNGHFYNLLTHLGANPKVEDNLCIKDSIDRIASNADNTDRFKHPTNVAVLPLNHSAEYYLGHVQSQGILSHRQLLRDYGAKEELADEMLNDQDDLHSARRPLDDVDTLTTLERCFKIIHEPIDDLVKAVGLPTNSVPGSASSLRILITSYLARFLKRSVFDKVKKRQTRLDHNLFDVIWPAMKKATKEKRLDEDLNVGIVIPDYDVFVVFQEFLVPLIKDVHCMEATQPFMPHPAMQYFPRYAINDQQPETATTSTANSNGNILRENPDSIQLNLDTSGKYITGCVIECARNLDAYEFPLNLGIAQLEQVERVVTSRVLSMDFVRAIGETELGTYYSMNEILENPSEIRTILATNGLLIPLLDHTDPYQTAESIAINGRYWPYGRGVYVSVDCGLVVWVNAQDHLRLLCCTESKDPASIGAAYSKVGRAMNYLEEWIQFKHSYFLGYLLSRPSFLGTGLKFTLTLVLPHLRKEQENLRHLCVVRGLHLLTDDGLPAVRMCNMRSLAQTEWQLFQDFSSAITNVVALEKELSMSNSLHIAATLLRIFRKKKHSLAAEGSAPHN
;
A
#
# COMPACT_ATOMS: atom_id res chain seq x y z
N MET A 1 -23.59 20.74 -12.31
CA MET A 1 -23.65 22.22 -12.33
C MET A 1 -22.24 22.76 -12.18
N LYS A 2 -21.75 23.53 -13.15
CA LYS A 2 -20.70 24.53 -12.90
C LYS A 2 -21.39 25.86 -12.52
N ASP A 3 -20.60 26.87 -12.16
CA ASP A 3 -21.02 28.22 -11.75
C ASP A 3 -21.81 28.32 -10.43
N ARG A 4 -21.09 28.57 -9.33
CA ARG A 4 -21.37 29.62 -8.30
C ARG A 4 -20.46 29.49 -7.07
N LEU A 5 -19.32 30.20 -7.07
CA LEU A 5 -18.97 31.17 -6.01
C LEU A 5 -17.75 32.00 -6.39
N CYS A 6 -17.97 33.28 -6.75
CA CYS A 6 -16.89 34.26 -6.96
C CYS A 6 -17.44 35.68 -6.76
N ALA A 7 -17.50 36.17 -5.52
CA ALA A 7 -17.96 37.53 -5.22
C ALA A 7 -17.69 38.04 -3.77
N VAL A 8 -16.43 38.15 -3.31
CA VAL A 8 -16.05 39.18 -2.30
C VAL A 8 -14.59 39.65 -2.53
N LYS A 9 -14.37 40.60 -3.44
CA LYS A 9 -13.12 41.39 -3.52
C LYS A 9 -13.34 42.70 -4.29
N ARG A 10 -13.43 43.84 -3.58
CA ARG A 10 -13.10 45.23 -3.99
C ARG A 10 -13.75 46.24 -3.04
N GLN A 11 -12.95 47.00 -2.29
CA GLN A 11 -12.72 48.43 -2.57
C GLN A 11 -11.67 49.05 -1.64
N CYS A 12 -11.05 50.13 -2.12
CA CYS A 12 -10.14 51.05 -1.43
C CYS A 12 -8.79 50.45 -0.92
N ALA A 13 -7.66 51.16 -1.02
CA ALA A 13 -7.39 52.45 -1.64
C ALA A 13 -6.07 52.45 -2.42
N THR A 14 -5.99 53.28 -3.45
CA THR A 14 -4.75 53.60 -4.20
C THR A 14 -4.42 55.06 -4.00
N GLU A 15 -3.20 55.38 -3.58
CA GLU A 15 -2.61 56.70 -3.83
C GLU A 15 -1.22 56.55 -4.47
N THR A 16 -0.76 57.64 -5.07
CA THR A 16 0.29 57.63 -6.10
C THR A 16 1.54 58.38 -5.64
N ASN A 17 2.70 58.08 -6.25
CA ASN A 17 3.41 59.14 -6.95
C ASN A 17 4.42 58.65 -8.01
N LYS A 18 5.00 59.62 -8.74
CA LYS A 18 5.64 59.45 -10.05
C LYS A 18 7.16 59.32 -10.01
N SER A 19 7.69 58.91 -11.16
CA SER A 19 9.10 58.86 -11.55
C SER A 19 9.86 60.18 -11.45
N THR A 20 11.15 60.10 -11.11
CA THR A 20 12.21 60.97 -11.62
C THR A 20 13.41 60.13 -12.03
N ALA A 21 14.15 60.57 -13.05
CA ALA A 21 15.38 59.95 -13.50
C ALA A 21 16.40 61.03 -13.90
N THR A 22 17.59 61.01 -13.30
CA THR A 22 18.74 61.84 -13.68
C THR A 22 20.02 61.08 -13.39
N ARG A 23 20.97 61.15 -14.34
CA ARG A 23 22.34 60.69 -14.17
C ARG A 23 23.17 61.69 -13.36
N THR A 24 24.17 61.18 -12.65
CA THR A 24 25.51 61.79 -12.57
C THR A 24 26.56 60.69 -12.45
N GLU A 25 27.81 61.00 -12.79
CA GLU A 25 28.86 60.02 -13.09
C GLU A 25 29.94 60.01 -11.99
N SER A 26 30.53 58.84 -11.70
CA SER A 26 31.98 58.69 -11.44
C SER A 26 32.40 57.21 -11.33
N ALA A 27 33.32 56.82 -12.21
CA ALA A 27 34.22 55.67 -12.06
C ALA A 27 35.62 56.22 -11.61
N PRO A 28 36.76 55.47 -11.58
CA PRO A 28 36.96 54.06 -11.96
C PRO A 28 37.94 53.23 -11.09
N SER A 29 37.94 51.92 -11.31
CA SER A 29 39.12 51.07 -11.64
C SER A 29 38.61 49.64 -11.91
N ASP A 30 38.64 49.13 -13.15
CA ASP A 30 39.79 48.51 -13.85
C ASP A 30 40.34 47.26 -13.12
N ARG A 31 40.50 46.06 -13.69
CA ARG A 31 40.31 45.44 -15.04
C ARG A 31 40.32 43.89 -14.84
N GLN A 32 39.95 42.97 -15.74
CA GLN A 32 39.67 43.03 -17.18
C GLN A 32 38.72 41.89 -17.65
N GLU A 33 37.93 42.18 -18.69
CA GLU A 33 37.15 41.32 -19.61
C GLU A 33 38.02 40.31 -20.40
N ASP A 34 37.55 39.30 -21.18
CA ASP A 34 36.30 38.49 -21.38
C ASP A 34 36.66 37.52 -22.59
N PRO A 35 35.81 36.95 -23.50
CA PRO A 35 34.37 36.63 -23.53
C PRO A 35 34.01 35.19 -23.98
N LEU A 36 32.71 34.89 -24.05
CA LEU A 36 32.12 33.69 -24.65
C LEU A 36 32.28 33.61 -26.18
N ASN A 37 32.22 32.39 -26.74
CA ASN A 37 31.50 32.14 -28.01
C ASN A 37 30.96 30.70 -28.11
N GLN A 38 29.96 30.47 -28.97
CA GLN A 38 29.24 29.18 -29.13
C GLN A 38 29.48 28.52 -30.51
N PRO A 39 29.07 27.24 -30.74
CA PRO A 39 29.86 26.29 -31.54
C PRO A 39 29.47 26.15 -33.02
N LYS A 40 30.36 25.52 -33.81
CA LYS A 40 30.05 24.94 -35.13
C LYS A 40 30.77 23.61 -35.42
N SER A 41 29.95 22.62 -35.80
CA SER A 41 30.20 21.42 -36.63
C SER A 41 31.60 21.18 -37.27
N ALA A 42 32.13 19.96 -37.08
CA ALA A 42 32.90 19.22 -38.10
C ALA A 42 32.85 17.68 -37.85
N ARG A 43 33.12 16.87 -38.89
CA ARG A 43 33.21 15.39 -38.88
C ARG A 43 34.67 14.91 -38.74
N SER A 44 34.90 13.70 -38.20
CA SER A 44 35.77 12.68 -38.85
C SER A 44 35.71 11.28 -38.20
N THR A 45 35.65 10.25 -39.06
CA THR A 45 36.23 8.87 -39.00
C THR A 45 36.62 8.24 -37.63
N VAL A 46 36.13 7.06 -37.25
CA VAL A 46 36.44 5.69 -37.79
C VAL A 46 37.87 5.21 -37.48
N GLU A 47 37.98 4.13 -36.70
CA GLU A 47 39.04 3.11 -36.85
C GLU A 47 38.51 1.73 -36.37
N GLU A 48 38.49 0.74 -37.26
CA GLU A 48 38.23 -0.68 -36.94
C GLU A 48 39.55 -1.47 -37.00
N LYS A 49 39.70 -2.52 -36.18
CA LYS A 49 40.74 -3.56 -36.39
C LYS A 49 40.23 -4.97 -36.08
N SER A 50 39.91 -5.69 -37.15
CA SER A 50 40.21 -7.12 -37.31
C SER A 50 41.46 -7.24 -38.22
N ILE A 51 42.01 -8.38 -38.61
CA ILE A 51 41.61 -9.79 -38.52
C ILE A 51 42.91 -10.61 -38.38
N GLU A 52 42.91 -11.78 -37.72
CA GLU A 52 43.67 -12.92 -38.26
C GLU A 52 43.11 -14.28 -37.83
N GLN A 53 43.20 -15.25 -38.73
CA GLN A 53 42.76 -16.65 -38.58
C GLN A 53 43.96 -17.56 -38.82
N HIS A 54 43.92 -18.81 -38.33
CA HIS A 54 44.55 -19.92 -39.03
C HIS A 54 43.84 -21.26 -38.72
N THR A 55 44.26 -22.32 -39.40
CA THR A 55 43.36 -23.32 -40.00
C THR A 55 43.74 -24.77 -39.70
N GLU A 56 42.71 -25.62 -39.66
CA GLU A 56 42.69 -27.07 -40.00
C GLU A 56 43.70 -28.05 -39.39
N THR A 57 43.20 -29.12 -38.78
CA THR A 57 43.34 -30.51 -39.31
C THR A 57 42.40 -31.50 -38.58
N SER A 58 42.44 -32.80 -38.90
CA SER A 58 41.30 -33.72 -38.91
C SER A 58 41.44 -34.99 -38.06
N SER A 59 40.44 -35.90 -38.17
CA SER A 59 40.41 -37.33 -37.76
C SER A 59 40.13 -37.65 -36.26
N GLU A 60 39.45 -38.74 -35.88
CA GLU A 60 38.59 -39.71 -36.61
C GLU A 60 37.73 -40.56 -35.63
N ALA A 61 36.50 -40.93 -36.05
CA ALA A 61 35.76 -42.18 -35.78
C ALA A 61 35.45 -42.64 -34.30
N ASP A 62 34.52 -43.57 -34.00
CA ASP A 62 33.53 -44.26 -34.84
C ASP A 62 32.25 -44.74 -34.09
N THR A 63 31.22 -45.13 -34.85
CA THR A 63 30.08 -46.10 -34.64
C THR A 63 29.59 -46.56 -33.24
N THR A 64 28.36 -47.06 -32.99
CA THR A 64 27.18 -47.61 -33.75
C THR A 64 25.91 -47.44 -32.86
N ALA A 65 24.65 -47.69 -33.26
CA ALA A 65 23.90 -47.61 -34.53
C ALA A 65 22.38 -47.84 -34.24
N GLN A 66 21.49 -47.41 -35.15
CA GLN A 66 20.04 -47.74 -35.15
C GLN A 66 19.75 -49.04 -35.94
N PRO A 67 18.49 -49.50 -36.01
CA PRO A 67 17.68 -49.32 -37.25
C PRO A 67 16.40 -48.49 -36.99
N THR A 68 16.04 -47.46 -37.77
CA THR A 68 15.46 -47.40 -39.15
C THR A 68 14.04 -48.02 -39.25
N ALA A 69 13.16 -47.62 -40.18
CA ALA A 69 13.25 -46.79 -41.40
C ALA A 69 11.90 -46.02 -41.61
N GLU A 70 11.51 -45.30 -42.68
CA GLU A 70 12.02 -44.80 -43.99
C GLU A 70 10.96 -43.74 -44.47
N THR A 71 11.12 -42.76 -45.38
CA THR A 71 12.22 -42.23 -46.23
C THR A 71 11.97 -40.71 -46.51
N ALA A 72 12.79 -40.06 -47.37
CA ALA A 72 12.50 -38.77 -48.05
C ALA A 72 12.54 -39.01 -49.62
N PRO A 73 12.78 -38.07 -50.59
CA PRO A 73 13.60 -36.84 -50.53
C PRO A 73 13.21 -35.58 -51.41
N LEU A 74 13.80 -34.43 -51.02
CA LEU A 74 14.43 -33.34 -51.82
C LEU A 74 13.86 -32.85 -53.17
N THR A 75 13.70 -31.52 -53.31
CA THR A 75 14.47 -30.64 -54.25
C THR A 75 14.20 -29.14 -53.96
N SER A 76 14.83 -28.20 -54.66
CA SER A 76 14.91 -26.78 -54.25
C SER A 76 14.74 -25.72 -55.37
N ALA A 77 14.43 -24.50 -54.90
CA ALA A 77 14.60 -23.17 -55.53
C ALA A 77 13.49 -22.59 -56.46
N ASN A 78 13.46 -21.25 -56.45
CA ASN A 78 12.78 -20.30 -57.35
C ASN A 78 11.25 -20.20 -57.38
N GLY A 79 10.72 -19.36 -56.48
CA GLY A 79 10.19 -18.05 -56.89
C GLY A 79 8.83 -17.97 -57.58
N ALA A 80 7.78 -17.78 -56.78
CA ALA A 80 6.62 -16.97 -57.14
C ALA A 80 6.00 -16.37 -55.87
N GLU A 81 5.90 -15.04 -55.78
CA GLU A 81 5.00 -14.40 -54.82
C GLU A 81 3.57 -14.56 -55.33
N LEU A 82 2.74 -15.28 -54.58
CA LEU A 82 1.28 -15.28 -54.78
C LEU A 82 0.62 -14.82 -53.49
N SER A 83 0.48 -13.50 -53.39
CA SER A 83 -0.33 -12.86 -52.37
C SER A 83 -1.77 -13.38 -52.45
N SER A 84 -2.22 -14.03 -51.37
CA SER A 84 -3.63 -14.21 -51.07
C SER A 84 -3.89 -13.51 -49.74
N GLN A 85 -4.27 -12.23 -49.82
CA GLN A 85 -4.71 -11.48 -48.66
C GLN A 85 -6.02 -12.08 -48.16
N VAL A 86 -5.95 -12.85 -47.08
CA VAL A 86 -7.13 -13.27 -46.32
C VAL A 86 -7.71 -12.03 -45.66
N LEU A 87 -8.95 -11.68 -45.98
CA LEU A 87 -9.62 -10.53 -45.41
C LEU A 87 -9.98 -10.82 -43.94
N GLU A 88 -9.53 -9.93 -43.05
CA GLU A 88 -9.51 -10.17 -41.61
C GLU A 88 -10.61 -9.38 -40.89
N ILE A 89 -11.27 -9.99 -39.89
CA ILE A 89 -11.97 -9.23 -38.84
C ILE A 89 -10.93 -8.31 -38.17
N GLU A 90 -10.92 -7.03 -38.52
CA GLU A 90 -9.79 -6.13 -38.25
C GLU A 90 -9.52 -5.80 -36.77
N GLY A 91 -8.28 -5.42 -36.48
CA GLY A 91 -7.84 -4.84 -35.20
C GLY A 91 -6.70 -5.62 -34.53
N THR A 92 -5.50 -5.60 -35.11
CA THR A 92 -4.30 -6.26 -34.55
C THR A 92 -3.77 -5.56 -33.28
N VAL A 93 -3.37 -6.34 -32.27
CA VAL A 93 -2.94 -5.80 -30.97
C VAL A 93 -1.44 -5.44 -30.96
N GLN A 94 -1.07 -4.30 -31.56
CA GLN A 94 0.22 -3.66 -31.27
C GLN A 94 0.13 -2.79 -30.01
N GLY A 95 1.27 -2.33 -29.48
CA GLY A 95 1.35 -1.75 -28.14
C GLY A 95 2.06 -0.40 -28.06
N GLU A 96 1.30 0.68 -28.23
CA GLU A 96 1.49 1.97 -27.56
C GLU A 96 0.10 2.60 -27.29
N PRO A 97 -0.05 3.53 -26.32
CA PRO A 97 -1.35 4.12 -25.97
C PRO A 97 -1.72 5.29 -26.89
N ASP A 98 -2.38 5.00 -28.00
CA ASP A 98 -2.82 6.03 -28.96
C ASP A 98 -3.94 6.95 -28.40
N GLN A 99 -3.79 8.26 -28.59
CA GLN A 99 -4.68 9.28 -28.01
C GLN A 99 -5.85 9.64 -28.94
N GLY A 100 -6.70 8.64 -29.22
CA GLY A 100 -7.93 8.81 -30.00
C GLY A 100 -8.92 9.77 -29.33
N GLN A 101 -9.35 10.82 -30.05
CA GLN A 101 -10.33 11.79 -29.54
C GLN A 101 -11.74 11.19 -29.50
N LEU A 102 -12.39 11.24 -28.34
CA LEU A 102 -13.80 10.87 -28.18
C LEU A 102 -14.71 11.91 -28.82
N GLN A 103 -15.26 11.61 -30.01
CA GLN A 103 -16.44 12.28 -30.53
C GLN A 103 -17.70 11.49 -30.13
N SER A 104 -18.52 12.10 -29.27
CA SER A 104 -19.82 11.54 -28.89
C SER A 104 -20.82 11.63 -30.05
N GLN A 105 -21.19 10.49 -30.62
CA GLN A 105 -22.40 10.40 -31.45
C GLN A 105 -23.59 10.06 -30.54
N ASN A 106 -24.61 10.92 -30.53
CA ASN A 106 -25.85 10.66 -29.82
C ASN A 106 -26.77 9.84 -30.72
N GLU A 107 -26.83 8.53 -30.50
CA GLU A 107 -27.91 7.72 -31.05
C GLU A 107 -29.19 7.95 -30.24
N GLN A 108 -30.32 8.06 -30.92
CA GLN A 108 -31.63 8.26 -30.29
C GLN A 108 -32.30 6.90 -30.01
N PRO A 109 -33.22 6.79 -29.03
CA PRO A 109 -33.88 5.53 -28.74
C PRO A 109 -34.68 5.04 -29.95
N ALA A 110 -34.36 3.85 -30.44
CA ALA A 110 -35.13 3.21 -31.50
C ALA A 110 -36.52 2.82 -30.99
N GLU A 111 -37.56 3.15 -31.76
CA GLU A 111 -38.93 2.76 -31.43
C GLU A 111 -39.13 1.25 -31.61
N LEU A 112 -40.05 0.68 -30.82
CA LEU A 112 -40.39 -0.75 -30.82
C LEU A 112 -40.91 -1.21 -32.20
N THR A 113 -40.01 -1.73 -33.02
CA THR A 113 -40.30 -2.39 -34.29
C THR A 113 -40.16 -3.91 -34.15
N GLU A 114 -40.95 -4.65 -34.92
CA GLU A 114 -41.03 -6.11 -34.84
C GLU A 114 -39.68 -6.74 -35.24
N GLN A 115 -39.21 -7.74 -34.48
CA GLN A 115 -37.93 -8.41 -34.76
C GLN A 115 -37.94 -9.03 -36.17
N PRO A 116 -37.02 -8.65 -37.08
CA PRO A 116 -36.93 -9.28 -38.39
C PRO A 116 -36.53 -10.74 -38.24
N ASN A 117 -36.95 -11.58 -39.19
CA ASN A 117 -36.54 -12.98 -39.24
C ASN A 117 -35.02 -13.05 -39.43
N ILE A 118 -34.29 -13.53 -38.43
CA ILE A 118 -32.81 -13.56 -38.41
C ILE A 118 -32.25 -14.30 -39.63
N GLN A 119 -32.94 -15.34 -40.13
CA GLN A 119 -32.53 -16.05 -41.35
C GLN A 119 -32.61 -15.18 -42.61
N GLN A 120 -33.55 -14.23 -42.66
CA GLN A 120 -33.63 -13.24 -43.71
C GLN A 120 -32.48 -12.24 -43.57
N THR A 121 -32.25 -11.68 -42.38
CA THR A 121 -31.15 -10.73 -42.12
C THR A 121 -29.77 -11.32 -42.44
N VAL A 122 -29.53 -12.60 -42.16
CA VAL A 122 -28.31 -13.32 -42.56
C VAL A 122 -28.18 -13.45 -44.08
N GLN A 123 -29.28 -13.73 -44.79
CA GLN A 123 -29.25 -13.83 -46.25
C GLN A 123 -29.10 -12.44 -46.90
N ASP A 124 -29.81 -11.43 -46.39
CA ASP A 124 -29.72 -10.04 -46.83
C ASP A 124 -28.28 -9.53 -46.71
N ALA A 125 -27.57 -9.84 -45.61
CA ALA A 125 -26.15 -9.48 -45.43
C ALA A 125 -25.22 -10.15 -46.45
N ILE A 126 -25.48 -11.42 -46.79
CA ILE A 126 -24.72 -12.17 -47.82
C ILE A 126 -24.98 -11.62 -49.22
N ASP A 127 -26.24 -11.24 -49.52
CA ASP A 127 -26.67 -10.74 -50.82
C ASP A 127 -26.30 -9.26 -51.03
N ALA A 128 -26.28 -8.45 -49.95
CA ALA A 128 -25.88 -7.05 -49.95
C ALA A 128 -24.36 -6.82 -49.88
N ALA A 129 -23.58 -7.90 -49.78
CA ALA A 129 -22.11 -7.90 -49.69
C ALA A 129 -21.51 -7.34 -48.38
N ASP A 130 -22.24 -7.36 -47.25
CA ASP A 130 -21.81 -6.67 -46.03
C ASP A 130 -20.94 -7.56 -45.10
N LEU A 131 -19.61 -7.41 -45.26
CA LEU A 131 -18.62 -8.08 -44.43
C LEU A 131 -18.61 -7.58 -42.97
N GLU A 132 -19.02 -6.34 -42.69
CA GLU A 132 -19.07 -5.80 -41.32
C GLU A 132 -20.26 -6.39 -40.55
N GLN A 133 -21.43 -6.47 -41.18
CA GLN A 133 -22.61 -7.12 -40.64
C GLN A 133 -22.37 -8.62 -40.40
N LEU A 134 -21.70 -9.31 -41.35
CA LEU A 134 -21.29 -10.71 -41.18
C LEU A 134 -20.26 -10.90 -40.05
N ALA A 135 -19.32 -9.97 -39.88
CA ALA A 135 -18.41 -9.97 -38.74
C ALA A 135 -19.13 -9.72 -37.41
N ALA A 136 -20.12 -8.82 -37.38
CA ALA A 136 -20.94 -8.56 -36.20
C ALA A 136 -21.76 -9.80 -35.77
N ILE A 137 -22.33 -10.55 -36.73
CA ILE A 137 -23.03 -11.82 -36.48
C ILE A 137 -22.10 -12.84 -35.80
N VAL A 138 -20.83 -12.95 -36.22
CA VAL A 138 -19.84 -13.82 -35.55
C VAL A 138 -19.49 -13.32 -34.15
N LEU A 139 -19.29 -12.01 -33.98
CA LEU A 139 -18.90 -11.40 -32.70
C LEU A 139 -20.05 -11.37 -31.67
N ASN A 140 -21.31 -11.42 -32.12
CA ASN A 140 -22.49 -11.57 -31.26
C ASN A 140 -22.77 -13.03 -30.86
N GLY A 141 -21.94 -13.99 -31.29
CA GLY A 141 -22.09 -15.42 -30.95
C GLY A 141 -22.98 -16.21 -31.90
N GLU A 142 -23.59 -15.57 -32.91
CA GLU A 142 -24.53 -16.20 -33.85
C GLU A 142 -23.84 -16.92 -35.03
N GLY A 143 -22.51 -17.04 -35.01
CA GLY A 143 -21.67 -17.55 -36.11
C GLY A 143 -22.07 -18.91 -36.70
N LYS A 144 -22.75 -19.79 -35.93
CA LYS A 144 -23.32 -21.04 -36.45
C LYS A 144 -24.30 -20.85 -37.62
N GLN A 145 -25.01 -19.73 -37.68
CA GLN A 145 -26.01 -19.45 -38.74
C GLN A 145 -25.36 -19.21 -40.13
N LEU A 146 -24.07 -18.89 -40.13
CA LEU A 146 -23.24 -18.69 -41.32
C LEU A 146 -22.61 -20.00 -41.84
N ILE A 147 -22.51 -21.04 -41.01
CA ILE A 147 -21.86 -22.30 -41.37
C ILE A 147 -22.66 -23.02 -42.46
N GLY A 148 -22.01 -23.31 -43.59
CA GLY A 148 -22.64 -23.97 -44.74
C GLY A 148 -23.47 -23.05 -45.64
N ARG A 149 -23.48 -21.73 -45.38
CA ARG A 149 -23.92 -20.73 -46.36
C ARG A 149 -22.89 -20.62 -47.50
N LYS A 150 -23.31 -20.00 -48.60
CA LYS A 150 -22.46 -19.70 -49.76
C LYS A 150 -22.76 -18.32 -50.30
N SER A 151 -21.75 -17.71 -50.93
CA SER A 151 -21.89 -16.48 -51.71
C SER A 151 -21.24 -16.66 -53.08
N GLU A 152 -21.76 -15.96 -54.09
CA GLU A 152 -21.12 -15.83 -55.41
C GLU A 152 -19.87 -14.92 -55.35
N GLN A 153 -19.67 -14.19 -54.25
CA GLN A 153 -18.50 -13.33 -54.02
C GLN A 153 -17.38 -14.08 -53.30
N SER A 154 -16.18 -14.07 -53.89
CA SER A 154 -14.99 -14.76 -53.36
C SER A 154 -14.56 -14.25 -51.97
N GLU A 155 -14.78 -12.97 -51.67
CA GLU A 155 -14.38 -12.36 -50.40
C GLU A 155 -15.26 -12.86 -49.24
N ILE A 156 -16.58 -12.89 -49.45
CA ILE A 156 -17.53 -13.42 -48.47
C ILE A 156 -17.42 -14.93 -48.35
N GLN A 157 -17.20 -15.69 -49.44
CA GLN A 157 -16.95 -17.12 -49.32
C GLN A 157 -15.68 -17.40 -48.49
N ALA A 158 -14.60 -16.65 -48.71
CA ALA A 158 -13.37 -16.77 -47.91
C ALA A 158 -13.59 -16.38 -46.42
N PHE A 159 -14.48 -15.43 -46.13
CA PHE A 159 -14.90 -15.15 -44.75
C PHE A 159 -15.70 -16.31 -44.14
N LEU A 160 -16.74 -16.80 -44.83
CA LEU A 160 -17.61 -17.88 -44.40
C LEU A 160 -16.82 -19.17 -44.10
N ASP A 161 -15.86 -19.51 -44.95
CA ASP A 161 -14.97 -20.67 -44.77
C ASP A 161 -14.07 -20.53 -43.51
N ASN A 162 -13.78 -19.30 -43.06
CA ASN A 162 -12.99 -19.00 -41.87
C ASN A 162 -13.82 -18.80 -40.58
N VAL A 163 -15.15 -18.68 -40.65
CA VAL A 163 -16.02 -18.52 -39.46
C VAL A 163 -15.74 -19.56 -38.36
N PRO A 164 -15.59 -20.87 -38.65
CA PRO A 164 -15.29 -21.86 -37.62
C PRO A 164 -13.96 -21.61 -36.88
N ALA A 165 -12.96 -21.04 -37.55
CA ALA A 165 -11.69 -20.69 -36.94
C ALA A 165 -11.81 -19.45 -36.03
N TYR A 166 -12.62 -18.47 -36.41
CA TYR A 166 -12.94 -17.32 -35.57
C TYR A 166 -13.72 -17.71 -34.30
N MET A 167 -14.77 -18.52 -34.43
CA MET A 167 -15.49 -19.10 -33.29
C MET A 167 -14.55 -19.90 -32.38
N GLY A 168 -13.65 -20.70 -32.98
CA GLY A 168 -12.63 -21.45 -32.26
C GLY A 168 -11.59 -20.60 -31.51
N LYS A 169 -11.33 -19.36 -31.93
CA LYS A 169 -10.52 -18.38 -31.18
C LYS A 169 -11.31 -17.76 -30.03
N ILE A 170 -12.51 -17.24 -30.32
CA ILE A 170 -13.40 -16.59 -29.34
C ILE A 170 -13.64 -17.54 -28.15
N ARG A 171 -14.00 -18.81 -28.42
CA ARG A 171 -14.18 -19.85 -27.40
C ARG A 171 -12.94 -20.09 -26.51
N ARG A 172 -11.72 -19.92 -27.02
CA ARG A 172 -10.50 -20.00 -26.20
C ARG A 172 -10.33 -18.80 -25.27
N VAL A 173 -10.72 -17.60 -25.70
CA VAL A 173 -10.73 -16.42 -24.82
C VAL A 173 -11.71 -16.63 -23.65
N HIS A 174 -12.92 -17.13 -23.92
CA HIS A 174 -13.91 -17.44 -22.89
C HIS A 174 -13.46 -18.54 -21.93
N LEU A 175 -12.87 -19.63 -22.44
CA LEU A 175 -12.31 -20.69 -21.58
C LEU A 175 -11.16 -20.18 -20.71
N ALA A 176 -10.22 -19.41 -21.26
CA ALA A 176 -9.13 -18.85 -20.48
C ALA A 176 -9.61 -17.83 -19.42
N ALA A 177 -10.64 -17.02 -19.76
CA ALA A 177 -11.31 -16.12 -18.82
C ALA A 177 -12.07 -16.84 -17.70
N ARG A 178 -12.54 -18.06 -17.94
CA ARG A 178 -13.20 -18.94 -16.97
C ARG A 178 -12.21 -19.71 -16.08
N GLU A 179 -11.13 -20.20 -16.67
CA GLU A 179 -10.12 -21.04 -16.00
C GLU A 179 -9.08 -20.21 -15.24
N GLY A 180 -8.89 -18.94 -15.60
CA GLY A 180 -7.96 -18.01 -14.93
C GLY A 180 -6.58 -17.89 -15.60
N SER A 181 -6.35 -18.57 -16.72
CA SER A 181 -5.08 -18.52 -17.43
C SER A 181 -4.92 -17.21 -18.21
N LEU A 182 -4.33 -16.20 -17.56
CA LEU A 182 -3.98 -14.94 -18.20
C LEU A 182 -3.05 -15.15 -19.42
N ARG A 183 -2.16 -16.15 -19.37
CA ARG A 183 -1.24 -16.48 -20.48
C ARG A 183 -1.99 -17.01 -21.70
N ASP A 184 -2.93 -17.94 -21.51
CA ASP A 184 -3.69 -18.50 -22.63
C ASP A 184 -4.68 -17.47 -23.19
N LEU A 185 -5.27 -16.64 -22.33
CA LEU A 185 -6.09 -15.48 -22.72
C LEU A 185 -5.29 -14.50 -23.60
N GLN A 186 -4.07 -14.13 -23.19
CA GLN A 186 -3.17 -13.29 -23.99
C GLN A 186 -2.78 -13.95 -25.32
N SER A 187 -2.61 -15.27 -25.36
CA SER A 187 -2.31 -16.01 -26.60
C SER A 187 -3.50 -16.10 -27.57
N ALA A 188 -4.74 -16.01 -27.05
CA ALA A 188 -5.98 -16.09 -27.83
C ALA A 188 -6.51 -14.71 -28.27
N LEU A 189 -6.13 -13.63 -27.56
CA LEU A 189 -6.46 -12.23 -27.89
C LEU A 189 -5.46 -11.63 -28.89
N ASP A 190 -5.35 -12.24 -30.07
CA ASP A 190 -4.56 -11.70 -31.18
C ASP A 190 -5.21 -10.47 -31.84
N ARG A 191 -6.53 -10.33 -31.73
CA ARG A 191 -7.30 -9.18 -32.25
C ARG A 191 -8.23 -8.55 -31.21
N ARG A 192 -8.32 -7.22 -31.25
CA ARG A 192 -9.09 -6.37 -30.33
C ARG A 192 -10.58 -6.75 -30.25
N LYS A 193 -11.22 -7.01 -31.39
CA LYS A 193 -12.67 -7.35 -31.44
C LYS A 193 -13.01 -8.65 -30.70
N PHE A 194 -12.06 -9.54 -30.40
CA PHE A 194 -12.32 -10.74 -29.59
C PHE A 194 -12.42 -10.46 -28.08
N ALA A 195 -12.04 -9.27 -27.59
CA ALA A 195 -12.21 -8.90 -26.18
C ALA A 195 -13.68 -8.63 -25.79
N THR A 196 -14.52 -8.21 -26.75
CA THR A 196 -15.96 -7.96 -26.58
C THR A 196 -16.85 -9.07 -27.14
N ALA A 197 -16.29 -10.06 -27.86
CA ALA A 197 -17.06 -11.09 -28.54
C ALA A 197 -17.82 -12.02 -27.58
N LYS A 198 -19.07 -12.32 -27.90
CA LYS A 198 -19.93 -13.30 -27.22
C LYS A 198 -19.60 -14.72 -27.72
N ASP A 199 -19.82 -15.76 -26.90
CA ASP A 199 -19.63 -17.17 -27.27
C ASP A 199 -20.80 -18.02 -26.79
N GLU A 200 -21.15 -19.07 -27.53
CA GLU A 200 -22.28 -19.96 -27.21
C GLU A 200 -22.04 -20.83 -25.96
N VAL A 201 -20.81 -20.88 -25.44
CA VAL A 201 -20.49 -21.52 -24.15
C VAL A 201 -20.78 -20.58 -22.97
N SER A 202 -20.94 -19.29 -23.22
CA SER A 202 -21.25 -18.25 -22.23
C SER A 202 -22.72 -17.84 -22.38
N PRO A 203 -23.62 -18.28 -21.48
CA PRO A 203 -25.06 -18.01 -21.61
C PRO A 203 -25.36 -16.50 -21.50
N HIS A 204 -26.57 -16.12 -21.89
CA HIS A 204 -27.02 -14.72 -21.96
C HIS A 204 -26.09 -13.83 -22.80
N GLY A 205 -25.35 -14.39 -23.76
CA GLY A 205 -24.49 -13.61 -24.65
C GLY A 205 -23.41 -12.83 -23.89
N ALA A 206 -22.87 -13.40 -22.82
CA ALA A 206 -21.88 -12.71 -22.01
C ALA A 206 -20.55 -12.50 -22.77
N THR A 207 -19.79 -11.46 -22.38
CA THR A 207 -18.42 -11.20 -22.86
C THR A 207 -17.37 -11.84 -21.94
N PRO A 208 -16.09 -12.00 -22.37
CA PRO A 208 -15.03 -12.57 -21.52
C PRO A 208 -14.83 -11.83 -20.19
N LEU A 209 -15.14 -10.52 -20.12
CA LEU A 209 -15.04 -9.76 -18.87
C LEU A 209 -16.16 -10.11 -17.87
N HIS A 210 -17.37 -10.45 -18.34
CA HIS A 210 -18.43 -10.99 -17.49
C HIS A 210 -17.99 -12.32 -16.87
N VAL A 211 -17.47 -13.23 -17.71
CA VAL A 211 -16.96 -14.55 -17.29
C VAL A 211 -15.84 -14.40 -16.25
N ALA A 212 -14.83 -13.59 -16.54
CA ALA A 212 -13.72 -13.33 -15.61
C ALA A 212 -14.20 -12.72 -14.28
N THR A 213 -15.30 -11.95 -14.29
CA THR A 213 -15.89 -11.35 -13.09
C THR A 213 -16.67 -12.38 -12.26
N ILE A 214 -17.56 -13.19 -12.87
CA ILE A 214 -18.28 -14.29 -12.19
C ILE A 214 -17.31 -15.25 -11.52
N PHE A 215 -16.25 -15.62 -12.25
CA PHE A 215 -15.23 -16.54 -11.78
C PHE A 215 -14.17 -15.85 -10.90
N GLY A 216 -14.24 -14.55 -10.64
CA GLY A 216 -13.37 -13.86 -9.67
C GLY A 216 -11.89 -13.81 -10.07
N HIS A 217 -11.57 -13.64 -11.35
CA HIS A 217 -10.20 -13.63 -11.87
C HIS A 217 -9.65 -12.21 -12.02
N ALA A 218 -9.23 -11.61 -10.90
CA ALA A 218 -8.83 -10.19 -10.84
C ALA A 218 -7.72 -9.81 -11.84
N GLY A 219 -6.74 -10.69 -12.09
CA GLY A 219 -5.69 -10.47 -13.08
C GLY A 219 -6.22 -10.34 -14.51
N ILE A 220 -7.20 -11.16 -14.88
CA ILE A 220 -7.87 -11.10 -16.20
C ILE A 220 -8.79 -9.89 -16.29
N VAL A 221 -9.53 -9.56 -15.23
CA VAL A 221 -10.36 -8.35 -15.15
C VAL A 221 -9.51 -7.09 -15.35
N ARG A 222 -8.38 -6.97 -14.63
CA ARG A 222 -7.43 -5.85 -14.76
C ARG A 222 -6.82 -5.78 -16.17
N TYR A 223 -6.49 -6.92 -16.77
CA TYR A 223 -5.94 -6.96 -18.14
C TYR A 223 -6.98 -6.55 -19.20
N LEU A 224 -8.16 -7.18 -19.20
CA LEU A 224 -9.21 -6.91 -20.19
C LEU A 224 -9.69 -5.46 -20.14
N ALA A 225 -10.13 -4.98 -18.98
CA ALA A 225 -10.65 -3.62 -18.84
C ALA A 225 -9.56 -2.55 -18.99
N GLY A 226 -8.31 -2.83 -18.60
CA GLY A 226 -7.19 -1.90 -18.77
C GLY A 226 -6.64 -1.83 -20.21
N ARG A 227 -6.79 -2.89 -21.00
CA ARG A 227 -6.32 -2.97 -22.40
C ARG A 227 -7.42 -2.65 -23.41
N PHE A 228 -8.67 -2.94 -23.07
CA PHE A 228 -9.86 -2.85 -23.93
C PHE A 228 -11.04 -2.20 -23.15
N PRO A 229 -11.02 -0.88 -22.89
CA PRO A 229 -12.02 -0.22 -22.05
C PRO A 229 -13.48 -0.40 -22.52
N GLU A 230 -13.69 -0.62 -23.82
CA GLU A 230 -14.99 -0.98 -24.41
C GLU A 230 -15.68 -2.20 -23.76
N THR A 231 -14.90 -3.10 -23.14
CA THR A 231 -15.43 -4.27 -22.42
C THR A 231 -16.22 -3.92 -21.16
N LEU A 232 -15.99 -2.73 -20.57
CA LEU A 232 -16.69 -2.25 -19.37
C LEU A 232 -18.14 -1.82 -19.65
N SER A 233 -18.42 -1.39 -20.87
CA SER A 233 -19.73 -0.92 -21.34
C SER A 233 -20.52 -1.98 -22.12
N ALA A 234 -19.88 -3.08 -22.53
CA ALA A 234 -20.55 -4.16 -23.23
C ALA A 234 -21.57 -4.88 -22.32
N THR A 235 -22.74 -5.22 -22.86
CA THR A 235 -23.82 -5.87 -22.10
C THR A 235 -24.03 -7.34 -22.49
N ASP A 236 -24.56 -8.11 -21.54
CA ASP A 236 -25.25 -9.37 -21.80
C ASP A 236 -26.58 -9.13 -22.56
N ASP A 237 -27.30 -10.20 -22.89
CA ASP A 237 -28.57 -10.17 -23.63
C ASP A 237 -29.73 -9.61 -22.77
N ASP A 238 -29.59 -9.64 -21.45
CA ASP A 238 -30.53 -9.05 -20.48
C ASP A 238 -30.20 -7.55 -20.21
N GLY A 239 -29.22 -6.97 -20.91
CA GLY A 239 -28.80 -5.56 -20.77
C GLY A 239 -27.82 -5.26 -19.63
N ARG A 240 -27.39 -6.27 -18.86
CA ARG A 240 -26.48 -6.10 -17.72
C ARG A 240 -25.04 -5.94 -18.20
N THR A 241 -24.28 -5.11 -17.50
CA THR A 241 -22.81 -4.95 -17.65
C THR A 241 -22.04 -5.81 -16.64
N PRO A 242 -20.71 -6.02 -16.79
CA PRO A 242 -19.92 -6.80 -15.83
C PRO A 242 -20.00 -6.28 -14.38
N LEU A 243 -20.31 -4.99 -14.20
CA LEU A 243 -20.49 -4.36 -12.89
C LEU A 243 -21.75 -4.87 -12.15
N HIS A 244 -22.83 -5.22 -12.86
CA HIS A 244 -24.01 -5.85 -12.27
C HIS A 244 -23.68 -7.23 -11.70
N TYR A 245 -22.88 -7.99 -12.45
CA TYR A 245 -22.40 -9.32 -12.03
C TYR A 245 -21.51 -9.19 -10.79
N ALA A 246 -20.58 -8.23 -10.78
CA ALA A 246 -19.75 -7.93 -9.62
C ALA A 246 -20.54 -7.56 -8.36
N ALA A 247 -21.65 -6.83 -8.49
CA ALA A 247 -22.51 -6.45 -7.36
C ALA A 247 -23.17 -7.65 -6.65
N THR A 248 -23.25 -8.82 -7.30
CA THR A 248 -23.78 -10.06 -6.69
C THR A 248 -22.75 -10.90 -5.94
N LEU A 249 -21.46 -10.53 -6.00
CA LEU A 249 -20.37 -11.28 -5.36
C LEU A 249 -20.31 -10.99 -3.86
N LYS A 250 -20.07 -12.04 -3.05
CA LYS A 250 -19.77 -11.91 -1.61
C LYS A 250 -18.30 -11.53 -1.34
N ASP A 251 -17.80 -10.48 -1.99
CA ASP A 251 -16.39 -10.09 -2.03
C ASP A 251 -16.10 -8.75 -1.32
N ASN A 252 -17.03 -8.31 -0.46
CA ASN A 252 -17.07 -6.97 0.13
C ASN A 252 -17.02 -5.83 -0.92
N GLY A 253 -17.45 -6.10 -2.15
CA GLY A 253 -17.46 -5.17 -3.27
C GLY A 253 -16.11 -5.01 -3.96
N HIS A 254 -15.12 -5.89 -3.76
CA HIS A 254 -13.78 -5.76 -4.37
C HIS A 254 -13.84 -5.62 -5.90
N PHE A 255 -14.51 -6.53 -6.61
CA PHE A 255 -14.66 -6.49 -8.06
C PHE A 255 -15.57 -5.35 -8.53
N TYR A 256 -16.59 -4.99 -7.74
CA TYR A 256 -17.48 -3.85 -8.03
C TYR A 256 -16.69 -2.54 -8.00
N ASN A 257 -15.89 -2.35 -6.95
CA ASN A 257 -14.95 -1.24 -6.81
C ASN A 257 -13.88 -1.29 -7.90
N LEU A 258 -13.32 -2.45 -8.23
CA LEU A 258 -12.29 -2.60 -9.26
C LEU A 258 -12.78 -2.15 -10.65
N LEU A 259 -13.95 -2.62 -11.08
CA LEU A 259 -14.56 -2.23 -12.35
C LEU A 259 -14.93 -0.75 -12.37
N THR A 260 -15.50 -0.23 -11.27
CA THR A 260 -15.80 1.22 -11.13
C THR A 260 -14.53 2.07 -11.21
N HIS A 261 -13.43 1.66 -10.58
CA HIS A 261 -12.13 2.34 -10.67
C HIS A 261 -11.49 2.28 -12.06
N LEU A 262 -11.90 1.33 -12.92
CA LEU A 262 -11.45 1.22 -14.31
C LEU A 262 -12.38 1.96 -15.30
N GLY A 263 -13.50 2.52 -14.82
CA GLY A 263 -14.40 3.37 -15.61
C GLY A 263 -15.80 2.80 -15.84
N ALA A 264 -16.17 1.66 -15.25
CA ALA A 264 -17.54 1.15 -15.35
C ALA A 264 -18.55 2.12 -14.71
N ASN A 265 -19.69 2.32 -15.37
CA ASN A 265 -20.75 3.21 -14.90
C ASN A 265 -21.78 2.44 -14.05
N PRO A 266 -21.94 2.74 -12.73
CA PRO A 266 -22.92 2.07 -11.86
C PRO A 266 -24.38 2.42 -12.16
N LYS A 267 -24.63 3.41 -13.04
CA LYS A 267 -25.96 3.91 -13.41
C LYS A 267 -26.50 3.36 -14.73
N VAL A 268 -25.83 2.36 -15.32
CA VAL A 268 -26.47 1.55 -16.37
C VAL A 268 -27.51 0.67 -15.69
N GLU A 269 -28.70 0.58 -16.27
CA GLU A 269 -29.82 -0.25 -15.80
C GLU A 269 -30.00 -1.44 -16.75
N ASP A 270 -30.43 -2.58 -16.20
CA ASP A 270 -30.73 -3.79 -16.98
C ASP A 270 -32.15 -3.82 -17.58
N ASN A 271 -32.41 -4.74 -18.51
CA ASN A 271 -33.64 -4.81 -19.30
C ASN A 271 -34.59 -5.93 -18.82
N LEU A 272 -34.80 -6.04 -17.49
CA LEU A 272 -35.62 -7.09 -16.89
C LEU A 272 -37.09 -7.06 -17.33
N CYS A 273 -37.44 -7.95 -18.28
CA CYS A 273 -38.80 -8.12 -18.76
C CYS A 273 -39.66 -8.99 -17.81
N ILE A 274 -40.91 -8.58 -17.63
CA ILE A 274 -41.87 -9.14 -16.66
C ILE A 274 -42.16 -10.66 -16.84
N LYS A 275 -41.83 -11.26 -17.99
CA LYS A 275 -42.05 -12.69 -18.26
C LYS A 275 -41.26 -13.59 -17.30
N ASP A 276 -39.95 -13.35 -17.17
CA ASP A 276 -39.08 -14.21 -16.34
C ASP A 276 -39.43 -14.13 -14.86
N SER A 277 -39.95 -12.99 -14.40
CA SER A 277 -40.50 -12.83 -13.06
C SER A 277 -41.71 -13.74 -12.83
N ILE A 278 -42.64 -13.81 -13.80
CA ILE A 278 -43.89 -14.57 -13.68
C ILE A 278 -43.61 -16.08 -13.68
N ASP A 279 -42.78 -16.59 -14.60
CA ASP A 279 -42.50 -18.03 -14.69
C ASP A 279 -41.64 -18.54 -13.51
N ARG A 280 -40.74 -17.71 -12.97
CA ARG A 280 -39.98 -18.02 -11.74
C ARG A 280 -40.84 -17.95 -10.47
N ILE A 281 -41.87 -17.10 -10.43
CA ILE A 281 -42.84 -17.08 -9.31
C ILE A 281 -43.80 -18.27 -9.41
N ALA A 282 -44.31 -18.58 -10.61
CA ALA A 282 -45.21 -19.70 -10.84
C ALA A 282 -44.59 -21.07 -10.50
N SER A 283 -43.30 -21.25 -10.77
CA SER A 283 -42.56 -22.50 -10.45
C SER A 283 -42.23 -22.69 -8.96
N ASN A 284 -42.31 -21.63 -8.14
CA ASN A 284 -42.15 -21.71 -6.68
C ASN A 284 -43.49 -21.67 -5.90
N ALA A 285 -44.62 -21.53 -6.59
CA ALA A 285 -45.94 -21.38 -5.99
C ALA A 285 -46.62 -22.74 -5.73
N ASP A 286 -46.16 -23.45 -4.68
CA ASP A 286 -46.72 -24.76 -4.32
C ASP A 286 -48.16 -24.64 -3.74
N ASN A 287 -49.14 -24.84 -4.64
CA ASN A 287 -50.49 -25.30 -4.37
C ASN A 287 -51.32 -24.60 -3.26
N THR A 288 -51.80 -23.37 -3.50
CA THR A 288 -52.97 -22.82 -2.78
C THR A 288 -53.94 -22.03 -3.69
N ASP A 289 -55.22 -22.43 -3.72
CA ASP A 289 -56.27 -21.86 -4.61
C ASP A 289 -56.80 -20.49 -4.12
N ARG A 290 -56.05 -19.41 -4.39
CA ARG A 290 -56.50 -18.02 -4.28
C ARG A 290 -56.02 -17.17 -5.47
N PHE A 291 -56.71 -16.05 -5.70
CA PHE A 291 -56.48 -15.07 -6.80
C PHE A 291 -56.97 -15.44 -8.21
N LYS A 292 -58.17 -16.03 -8.30
CA LYS A 292 -59.00 -15.93 -9.52
C LYS A 292 -59.67 -14.54 -9.64
N HIS A 293 -58.91 -13.48 -9.98
CA HIS A 293 -59.44 -12.24 -10.60
C HIS A 293 -58.30 -11.37 -11.17
N PRO A 294 -58.32 -10.97 -12.45
CA PRO A 294 -57.29 -10.10 -13.03
C PRO A 294 -57.58 -8.62 -12.73
N THR A 295 -57.03 -8.09 -11.63
CA THR A 295 -57.01 -6.64 -11.40
C THR A 295 -55.98 -5.95 -12.29
N ASN A 296 -56.40 -4.89 -12.98
CA ASN A 296 -55.59 -4.13 -13.92
C ASN A 296 -54.51 -3.31 -13.20
N VAL A 297 -53.32 -3.90 -12.99
CA VAL A 297 -52.15 -3.21 -12.43
C VAL A 297 -51.43 -2.48 -13.57
N ALA A 298 -51.12 -1.19 -13.38
CA ALA A 298 -50.24 -0.46 -14.27
C ALA A 298 -48.81 -1.01 -14.12
N VAL A 299 -48.41 -1.89 -15.04
CA VAL A 299 -47.09 -2.53 -15.01
C VAL A 299 -46.03 -1.52 -15.45
N LEU A 300 -45.24 -1.04 -14.50
CA LEU A 300 -44.03 -0.25 -14.77
C LEU A 300 -42.87 -1.20 -15.07
N PRO A 301 -41.94 -0.84 -15.98
CA PRO A 301 -40.70 -1.57 -16.14
C PRO A 301 -39.87 -1.47 -14.86
N LEU A 302 -39.31 -2.60 -14.42
CA LEU A 302 -38.46 -2.72 -13.23
C LEU A 302 -37.02 -2.99 -13.66
N ASN A 303 -36.50 -2.08 -14.49
CA ASN A 303 -35.09 -2.01 -14.83
C ASN A 303 -34.29 -1.69 -13.55
N HIS A 304 -33.14 -2.34 -13.36
CA HIS A 304 -32.35 -2.23 -12.13
C HIS A 304 -30.89 -1.86 -12.44
N SER A 305 -30.37 -0.86 -11.73
CA SER A 305 -28.96 -0.46 -11.85
C SER A 305 -28.02 -1.44 -11.15
N ALA A 306 -26.75 -1.44 -11.54
CA ALA A 306 -25.72 -2.24 -10.86
C ALA A 306 -25.64 -1.96 -9.35
N GLU A 307 -25.94 -0.73 -8.92
CA GLU A 307 -26.00 -0.31 -7.51
C GLU A 307 -27.17 -0.96 -6.74
N TYR A 308 -28.31 -1.24 -7.39
CA TYR A 308 -29.46 -1.93 -6.76
C TYR A 308 -29.12 -3.36 -6.34
N TYR A 309 -28.26 -4.05 -7.11
CA TYR A 309 -27.86 -5.43 -6.79
C TYR A 309 -26.98 -5.51 -5.53
N LEU A 310 -26.31 -4.42 -5.16
CA LEU A 310 -25.40 -4.35 -4.02
C LEU A 310 -26.17 -4.48 -2.68
N GLY A 311 -26.05 -5.64 -2.03
CA GLY A 311 -26.52 -5.88 -0.66
C GLY A 311 -28.03 -5.94 -0.42
N HIS A 312 -28.88 -5.71 -1.43
CA HIS A 312 -30.34 -5.71 -1.26
C HIS A 312 -30.89 -7.14 -1.12
N VAL A 313 -31.65 -7.41 -0.05
CA VAL A 313 -32.26 -8.74 0.20
C VAL A 313 -33.19 -9.16 -0.95
N GLN A 314 -33.82 -8.20 -1.62
CA GLN A 314 -34.71 -8.44 -2.78
C GLN A 314 -33.95 -8.81 -4.06
N SER A 315 -32.71 -8.32 -4.25
CA SER A 315 -31.94 -8.60 -5.48
C SER A 315 -31.51 -10.07 -5.57
N GLN A 316 -31.34 -10.75 -4.43
CA GLN A 316 -30.94 -12.17 -4.35
C GLN A 316 -31.95 -13.14 -5.01
N GLY A 317 -33.23 -12.75 -5.12
CA GLY A 317 -34.26 -13.52 -5.84
C GLY A 317 -34.31 -13.22 -7.35
N ILE A 318 -33.62 -12.18 -7.81
CA ILE A 318 -33.60 -11.71 -9.20
C ILE A 318 -32.32 -12.19 -9.89
N LEU A 319 -31.16 -11.89 -9.30
CA LEU A 319 -29.84 -12.28 -9.77
C LEU A 319 -28.96 -12.67 -8.58
N SER A 320 -28.35 -13.86 -8.61
CA SER A 320 -27.46 -14.31 -7.54
C SER A 320 -26.24 -15.03 -8.09
N HIS A 321 -25.09 -14.91 -7.39
CA HIS A 321 -23.84 -15.55 -7.80
C HIS A 321 -23.95 -17.08 -7.92
N ARG A 322 -24.79 -17.74 -7.10
CA ARG A 322 -25.06 -19.19 -7.25
C ARG A 322 -25.81 -19.53 -8.53
N GLN A 323 -26.76 -18.68 -8.93
CA GLN A 323 -27.51 -18.89 -10.17
C GLN A 323 -26.57 -18.69 -11.37
N LEU A 324 -25.84 -17.58 -11.38
CA LEU A 324 -24.81 -17.27 -12.38
C LEU A 324 -23.75 -18.38 -12.51
N LEU A 325 -23.20 -18.90 -11.41
CA LEU A 325 -22.23 -20.00 -11.50
C LEU A 325 -22.82 -21.25 -12.17
N ARG A 326 -24.07 -21.62 -11.87
CA ARG A 326 -24.73 -22.78 -12.47
C ARG A 326 -25.10 -22.57 -13.94
N ASP A 327 -25.64 -21.40 -14.29
CA ASP A 327 -26.02 -21.09 -15.67
C ASP A 327 -24.80 -21.07 -16.58
N TYR A 328 -23.68 -20.51 -16.10
CA TYR A 328 -22.38 -20.51 -16.79
C TYR A 328 -21.67 -21.88 -16.68
N GLY A 329 -22.40 -22.94 -16.32
CA GLY A 329 -21.95 -24.32 -16.37
C GLY A 329 -20.79 -24.66 -15.43
N ALA A 330 -20.61 -23.93 -14.33
CA ALA A 330 -19.76 -24.42 -13.24
C ALA A 330 -20.35 -25.74 -12.73
N LYS A 331 -19.49 -26.71 -12.42
CA LYS A 331 -19.93 -27.92 -11.70
C LYS A 331 -20.55 -27.50 -10.37
N GLU A 332 -21.53 -28.25 -9.86
CA GLU A 332 -22.07 -27.98 -8.53
C GLU A 332 -20.98 -28.08 -7.45
N GLU A 333 -20.02 -29.00 -7.60
CA GLU A 333 -18.77 -29.05 -6.81
C GLU A 333 -18.01 -27.70 -6.78
N LEU A 334 -17.75 -27.10 -7.94
CA LEU A 334 -17.00 -25.84 -8.08
C LEU A 334 -17.85 -24.64 -7.62
N ALA A 335 -19.16 -24.68 -7.84
CA ALA A 335 -20.08 -23.65 -7.36
C ALA A 335 -20.17 -23.69 -5.82
N ASP A 336 -20.18 -24.88 -5.22
CA ASP A 336 -20.11 -25.07 -3.77
C ASP A 336 -18.75 -24.67 -3.21
N GLU A 337 -17.62 -25.01 -3.86
CA GLU A 337 -16.29 -24.49 -3.49
C GLU A 337 -16.24 -22.96 -3.52
N MET A 338 -16.83 -22.32 -4.54
CA MET A 338 -16.86 -20.86 -4.69
C MET A 338 -17.92 -20.14 -3.81
N LEU A 339 -18.70 -20.88 -3.02
CA LEU A 339 -19.80 -20.36 -2.18
C LEU A 339 -19.81 -20.86 -0.73
N ASN A 340 -19.02 -21.89 -0.40
CA ASN A 340 -18.81 -22.42 0.96
C ASN A 340 -17.84 -21.56 1.79
N ASP A 341 -17.82 -20.24 1.54
CA ASP A 341 -17.28 -19.23 2.45
C ASP A 341 -18.24 -19.06 3.66
N GLN A 342 -18.48 -20.14 4.42
CA GLN A 342 -19.19 -20.05 5.71
C GLN A 342 -18.24 -19.61 6.83
N ASP A 343 -16.95 -20.00 6.77
CA ASP A 343 -16.01 -19.89 7.89
C ASP A 343 -14.71 -19.08 7.63
N ASP A 344 -14.21 -18.96 6.38
CA ASP A 344 -13.04 -18.09 6.10
C ASP A 344 -13.48 -16.71 5.62
N LEU A 345 -13.24 -15.71 6.48
CA LEU A 345 -13.57 -14.30 6.24
C LEU A 345 -12.39 -13.47 5.71
N HIS A 346 -11.19 -14.05 5.59
CA HIS A 346 -9.91 -13.33 5.47
C HIS A 346 -9.10 -13.71 4.22
N SER A 347 -9.13 -14.97 3.80
CA SER A 347 -8.42 -15.44 2.60
C SER A 347 -9.13 -15.03 1.31
N ALA A 348 -8.38 -14.97 0.20
CA ALA A 348 -8.97 -15.03 -1.14
C ALA A 348 -9.59 -16.43 -1.37
N ARG A 349 -10.69 -16.50 -2.15
CA ARG A 349 -11.35 -17.77 -2.52
C ARG A 349 -10.50 -18.73 -3.34
N ARG A 350 -9.33 -18.32 -3.82
CA ARG A 350 -8.37 -19.18 -4.52
C ARG A 350 -6.96 -18.96 -3.99
N PRO A 351 -6.12 -20.01 -4.01
CA PRO A 351 -4.69 -19.85 -3.78
C PRO A 351 -4.03 -19.05 -4.90
N LEU A 352 -2.92 -18.40 -4.57
CA LEU A 352 -2.01 -17.81 -5.54
C LEU A 352 -1.33 -18.94 -6.35
N ASP A 353 -1.81 -19.14 -7.58
CA ASP A 353 -1.27 -20.10 -8.54
C ASP A 353 -0.48 -19.44 -9.71
N ASP A 354 -0.30 -18.11 -9.69
CA ASP A 354 0.52 -17.43 -10.70
C ASP A 354 1.99 -17.87 -10.61
N VAL A 355 2.48 -18.43 -11.72
CA VAL A 355 3.80 -19.07 -11.80
C VAL A 355 4.92 -18.03 -11.66
N ASP A 356 4.75 -16.83 -12.21
CA ASP A 356 5.80 -15.81 -12.22
C ASP A 356 5.94 -15.11 -10.84
N THR A 357 4.82 -14.91 -10.12
CA THR A 357 4.79 -14.45 -8.72
C THR A 357 5.32 -15.53 -7.76
N LEU A 358 4.90 -16.80 -7.89
CA LEU A 358 5.44 -17.92 -7.10
C LEU A 358 6.94 -18.13 -7.32
N THR A 359 7.42 -17.99 -8.57
CA THR A 359 8.86 -18.03 -8.89
C THR A 359 9.59 -16.85 -8.25
N THR A 360 8.97 -15.67 -8.21
CA THR A 360 9.54 -14.48 -7.56
C THR A 360 9.59 -14.64 -6.03
N LEU A 361 8.57 -15.22 -5.40
CA LEU A 361 8.59 -15.59 -3.98
C LEU A 361 9.71 -16.58 -3.65
N GLU A 362 9.96 -17.59 -4.50
CA GLU A 362 11.10 -18.51 -4.34
C GLU A 362 12.47 -17.81 -4.52
N ARG A 363 12.56 -16.72 -5.30
CA ARG A 363 13.75 -15.85 -5.36
C ARG A 363 13.91 -15.03 -4.06
N CYS A 364 12.84 -14.39 -3.59
CA CYS A 364 12.82 -13.65 -2.34
C CYS A 364 13.21 -14.52 -1.14
N PHE A 365 12.67 -15.75 -1.06
CA PHE A 365 13.04 -16.72 -0.03
C PHE A 365 14.54 -17.04 -0.03
N LYS A 366 15.16 -17.18 -1.22
CA LYS A 366 16.61 -17.40 -1.34
C LYS A 366 17.42 -16.19 -0.88
N ILE A 367 17.03 -14.97 -1.24
CA ILE A 367 17.69 -13.74 -0.79
C ILE A 367 17.61 -13.57 0.74
N ILE A 368 16.48 -13.94 1.35
CA ILE A 368 16.30 -13.94 2.81
C ILE A 368 17.26 -14.91 3.50
N HIS A 369 17.56 -16.05 2.87
CA HIS A 369 18.42 -17.11 3.42
C HIS A 369 19.82 -17.16 2.78
N GLU A 370 20.25 -16.09 2.09
CA GLU A 370 21.55 -16.06 1.43
C GLU A 370 22.68 -16.11 2.48
N PRO A 371 23.69 -16.99 2.36
CA PRO A 371 24.68 -17.20 3.42
C PRO A 371 25.43 -15.92 3.78
N ILE A 372 25.47 -15.60 5.08
CA ILE A 372 26.05 -14.33 5.54
C ILE A 372 27.56 -14.28 5.28
N ASP A 373 28.26 -15.39 5.05
CA ASP A 373 29.73 -15.44 4.95
C ASP A 373 30.34 -14.55 3.84
N ASP A 374 29.61 -14.25 2.76
CA ASP A 374 30.06 -13.28 1.75
C ASP A 374 29.71 -11.81 2.09
N LEU A 375 28.74 -11.59 2.98
CA LEU A 375 28.34 -10.29 3.53
C LEU A 375 29.16 -9.90 4.79
N VAL A 376 29.52 -10.87 5.65
CA VAL A 376 30.33 -10.65 6.86
C VAL A 376 31.71 -10.07 6.53
N LYS A 377 32.26 -10.40 5.35
CA LYS A 377 33.50 -9.83 4.81
C LYS A 377 33.45 -8.31 4.63
N ALA A 378 32.26 -7.72 4.47
CA ALA A 378 32.05 -6.28 4.40
C ALA A 378 31.69 -5.66 5.77
N VAL A 379 30.96 -6.38 6.63
CA VAL A 379 30.32 -5.82 7.84
C VAL A 379 31.14 -6.01 9.14
N GLY A 380 32.02 -7.02 9.22
CA GLY A 380 32.97 -7.19 10.33
C GLY A 380 32.34 -7.50 11.70
N LEU A 381 31.78 -8.70 11.85
CA LEU A 381 31.18 -9.15 13.11
C LEU A 381 32.23 -9.59 14.16
N PRO A 382 32.06 -9.27 15.46
CA PRO A 382 32.87 -9.84 16.54
C PRO A 382 32.67 -11.36 16.68
N THR A 383 33.75 -12.09 16.93
CA THR A 383 33.82 -13.57 16.97
C THR A 383 32.97 -14.26 18.04
N ASN A 384 32.34 -13.51 18.94
CA ASN A 384 31.74 -14.02 20.17
C ASN A 384 30.21 -13.78 20.26
N SER A 385 29.56 -13.35 19.17
CA SER A 385 28.10 -13.13 19.16
C SER A 385 27.33 -14.46 19.01
N VAL A 386 26.51 -14.80 20.01
CA VAL A 386 25.60 -15.95 19.92
C VAL A 386 24.38 -15.56 19.07
N PRO A 387 23.99 -16.34 18.03
CA PRO A 387 22.79 -16.06 17.25
C PRO A 387 21.54 -16.02 18.13
N GLY A 388 20.85 -14.87 18.17
CA GLY A 388 19.69 -14.63 19.04
C GLY A 388 20.02 -13.97 20.39
N SER A 389 21.27 -13.53 20.61
CA SER A 389 21.63 -12.69 21.75
C SER A 389 21.09 -11.26 21.60
N ALA A 390 20.84 -10.58 22.73
CA ALA A 390 20.53 -9.15 22.79
C ALA A 390 21.63 -8.24 22.17
N SER A 391 22.86 -8.76 22.02
CA SER A 391 23.96 -8.08 21.32
C SER A 391 23.94 -8.20 19.79
N SER A 392 23.04 -8.99 19.19
CA SER A 392 23.02 -9.28 17.75
C SER A 392 22.33 -8.21 16.87
N LEU A 393 22.13 -6.96 17.34
CA LEU A 393 21.44 -5.93 16.54
C LEU A 393 22.16 -5.49 15.25
N ARG A 394 23.44 -5.86 15.03
CA ARG A 394 24.12 -5.77 13.72
C ARG A 394 23.62 -6.84 12.72
N ILE A 395 22.33 -7.10 12.68
CA ILE A 395 21.69 -8.05 11.76
C ILE A 395 21.11 -7.28 10.56
N LEU A 396 21.35 -7.80 9.36
CA LEU A 396 20.67 -7.35 8.15
C LEU A 396 19.19 -7.71 8.22
N ILE A 397 18.32 -6.83 7.70
CA ILE A 397 16.87 -7.02 7.75
C ILE A 397 16.45 -8.37 7.15
N THR A 398 17.06 -8.80 6.04
CA THR A 398 16.86 -10.14 5.44
C THR A 398 17.14 -11.27 6.44
N SER A 399 18.29 -11.25 7.10
CA SER A 399 18.68 -12.24 8.11
C SER A 399 17.82 -12.18 9.38
N TYR A 400 17.20 -11.03 9.70
CA TYR A 400 16.18 -10.95 10.75
C TYR A 400 14.91 -11.72 10.35
N LEU A 401 14.37 -11.47 9.14
CA LEU A 401 13.17 -12.16 8.65
C LEU A 401 13.36 -13.67 8.49
N ALA A 402 14.57 -14.12 8.14
CA ALA A 402 14.94 -15.54 8.05
C ALA A 402 14.71 -16.34 9.35
N ARG A 403 14.75 -15.67 10.51
CA ARG A 403 14.44 -16.30 11.82
C ARG A 403 13.01 -16.84 11.89
N PHE A 404 12.08 -16.20 11.16
CA PHE A 404 10.64 -16.45 11.22
C PHE A 404 10.13 -17.13 9.94
N LEU A 405 10.53 -16.65 8.76
CA LEU A 405 10.09 -17.16 7.45
C LEU A 405 10.85 -18.43 7.02
N LYS A 406 10.95 -19.41 7.92
CA LYS A 406 11.60 -20.72 7.65
C LYS A 406 10.90 -21.43 6.50
N ARG A 407 11.60 -22.35 5.81
CA ARG A 407 11.04 -23.12 4.67
C ARG A 407 9.66 -23.74 4.96
N SER A 408 9.48 -24.33 6.15
CA SER A 408 8.22 -24.94 6.61
C SER A 408 7.09 -23.96 6.96
N VAL A 409 7.39 -22.66 7.05
CA VAL A 409 6.41 -21.56 7.14
C VAL A 409 6.15 -21.02 5.73
N PHE A 410 7.20 -20.72 4.98
CA PHE A 410 7.13 -20.23 3.61
C PHE A 410 6.29 -21.14 2.70
N ASP A 411 6.53 -22.46 2.69
CA ASP A 411 5.76 -23.40 1.87
C ASP A 411 4.27 -23.49 2.24
N LYS A 412 3.88 -23.10 3.47
CA LYS A 412 2.46 -23.01 3.89
C LYS A 412 1.78 -21.73 3.44
N VAL A 413 2.50 -20.61 3.40
CA VAL A 413 1.91 -19.27 3.25
C VAL A 413 2.18 -18.61 1.90
N LYS A 414 3.17 -19.08 1.11
CA LYS A 414 3.50 -18.51 -0.21
C LYS A 414 2.40 -18.63 -1.26
N LYS A 415 1.43 -19.54 -1.07
CA LYS A 415 0.23 -19.70 -1.91
C LYS A 415 -1.00 -18.99 -1.35
N ARG A 416 -0.91 -18.30 -0.22
CA ARG A 416 -2.03 -17.59 0.39
C ARG A 416 -2.10 -16.15 -0.11
N GLN A 417 -3.31 -15.64 -0.13
CA GLN A 417 -3.68 -14.31 -0.60
C GLN A 417 -4.87 -13.82 0.25
N THR A 418 -5.00 -12.52 0.48
CA THR A 418 -6.10 -11.92 1.25
C THR A 418 -7.31 -11.60 0.37
N ARG A 419 -8.45 -11.22 0.96
CA ARG A 419 -9.64 -10.78 0.19
C ARG A 419 -9.39 -9.58 -0.75
N LEU A 420 -8.27 -8.86 -0.58
CA LEU A 420 -7.87 -7.68 -1.36
C LEU A 420 -6.71 -7.97 -2.33
N ASP A 421 -6.53 -9.23 -2.73
CA ASP A 421 -5.46 -9.73 -3.61
C ASP A 421 -4.02 -9.63 -3.04
N HIS A 422 -3.79 -9.18 -1.79
CA HIS A 422 -2.42 -9.11 -1.24
C HIS A 422 -1.86 -10.49 -0.91
N ASN A 423 -0.60 -10.71 -1.28
CA ASN A 423 0.12 -11.96 -1.07
C ASN A 423 1.39 -11.75 -0.23
N LEU A 424 2.14 -12.84 0.03
CA LEU A 424 3.35 -12.77 0.85
C LEU A 424 4.39 -11.75 0.33
N PHE A 425 4.44 -11.51 -0.99
CA PHE A 425 5.40 -10.60 -1.61
C PHE A 425 5.19 -9.16 -1.12
N ASP A 426 3.93 -8.71 -1.07
CA ASP A 426 3.56 -7.34 -0.70
C ASP A 426 3.94 -7.05 0.77
N VAL A 427 3.87 -8.06 1.63
CA VAL A 427 4.29 -8.00 3.04
C VAL A 427 5.81 -7.86 3.18
N ILE A 428 6.59 -8.65 2.43
CA ILE A 428 8.07 -8.73 2.57
C ILE A 428 8.85 -7.78 1.64
N TRP A 429 8.17 -7.14 0.69
CA TRP A 429 8.76 -6.25 -0.32
C TRP A 429 9.73 -5.18 0.24
N PRO A 430 9.45 -4.49 1.37
CA PRO A 430 10.35 -3.45 1.88
C PRO A 430 11.76 -3.97 2.22
N ALA A 431 11.88 -5.23 2.67
CA ALA A 431 13.17 -5.90 2.90
C ALA A 431 13.86 -6.40 1.62
N MET A 432 13.12 -6.60 0.52
CA MET A 432 13.67 -7.11 -0.75
C MET A 432 14.37 -6.02 -1.57
N LYS A 433 14.19 -4.75 -1.20
CA LYS A 433 14.75 -3.62 -1.92
C LYS A 433 16.28 -3.55 -1.79
N LYS A 434 16.98 -4.00 -2.84
CA LYS A 434 18.37 -3.61 -3.14
C LYS A 434 18.44 -2.12 -3.52
N ALA A 435 18.17 -1.24 -2.55
CA ALA A 435 18.75 0.10 -2.56
C ALA A 435 20.28 -0.05 -2.54
N THR A 436 21.03 0.98 -2.96
CA THR A 436 22.50 0.95 -3.06
C THR A 436 23.25 0.95 -1.72
N LYS A 437 22.54 0.65 -0.62
CA LYS A 437 23.06 0.42 0.74
C LYS A 437 22.29 -0.74 1.37
N GLU A 438 23.02 -1.62 2.07
CA GLU A 438 22.45 -2.64 2.93
C GLU A 438 21.76 -1.96 4.14
N LYS A 439 20.42 -2.05 4.24
CA LYS A 439 19.68 -1.53 5.41
C LYS A 439 19.90 -2.44 6.63
N ARG A 440 20.33 -1.85 7.75
CA ARG A 440 20.47 -2.55 9.04
C ARG A 440 19.16 -2.54 9.82
N LEU A 441 19.01 -3.47 10.78
CA LEU A 441 17.83 -3.51 11.64
C LEU A 441 17.70 -2.27 12.55
N ASP A 442 18.81 -1.61 12.91
CA ASP A 442 18.82 -0.34 13.67
C ASP A 442 18.62 0.93 12.82
N GLU A 443 18.24 0.76 11.55
CA GLU A 443 17.87 1.83 10.61
C GLU A 443 16.36 1.81 10.24
N ASP A 444 15.63 0.71 10.51
CA ASP A 444 14.22 0.55 10.16
C ASP A 444 13.33 0.10 11.34
N LEU A 445 12.44 0.99 11.75
CA LEU A 445 11.43 0.76 12.79
C LEU A 445 10.36 -0.26 12.41
N ASN A 446 10.19 -0.58 11.12
CA ASN A 446 9.18 -1.52 10.63
C ASN A 446 9.75 -2.93 10.36
N VAL A 447 11.01 -3.17 10.72
CA VAL A 447 11.73 -4.45 10.60
C VAL A 447 11.67 -5.11 9.23
N GLY A 448 11.56 -4.32 8.16
CA GLY A 448 11.57 -4.77 6.77
C GLY A 448 10.24 -5.21 6.19
N ILE A 449 9.12 -5.07 6.91
CA ILE A 449 7.80 -5.48 6.42
C ILE A 449 6.76 -4.36 6.54
N VAL A 450 5.72 -4.47 5.72
CA VAL A 450 4.52 -3.63 5.79
C VAL A 450 3.30 -4.53 5.85
N ILE A 451 2.21 -4.06 6.45
CA ILE A 451 0.93 -4.76 6.50
C ILE A 451 -0.05 -4.03 5.55
N PRO A 452 -0.29 -4.54 4.33
CA PRO A 452 -1.11 -3.85 3.32
C PRO A 452 -2.63 -3.93 3.55
N ASP A 453 -3.14 -4.88 4.35
CA ASP A 453 -4.55 -4.94 4.78
C ASP A 453 -4.70 -5.61 6.17
N TYR A 454 -5.89 -5.56 6.76
CA TYR A 454 -6.11 -6.16 8.09
C TYR A 454 -6.10 -7.69 8.11
N ASP A 455 -6.35 -8.36 6.97
CA ASP A 455 -6.43 -9.82 6.88
C ASP A 455 -5.06 -10.48 6.85
N VAL A 456 -4.04 -9.76 6.41
CA VAL A 456 -2.64 -10.21 6.44
C VAL A 456 -2.25 -10.78 7.81
N PHE A 457 -2.75 -10.21 8.92
CA PHE A 457 -2.53 -10.72 10.28
C PHE A 457 -3.06 -12.15 10.52
N VAL A 458 -4.12 -12.57 9.83
CA VAL A 458 -4.72 -13.90 9.91
C VAL A 458 -4.14 -14.82 8.84
N VAL A 459 -4.10 -14.36 7.59
CA VAL A 459 -3.69 -15.12 6.41
C VAL A 459 -2.21 -15.53 6.49
N PHE A 460 -1.34 -14.69 7.05
CA PHE A 460 0.10 -14.95 7.21
C PHE A 460 0.52 -15.20 8.68
N GLN A 461 -0.42 -15.63 9.53
CA GLN A 461 -0.21 -15.76 10.98
C GLN A 461 1.01 -16.63 11.37
N GLU A 462 1.33 -17.72 10.66
CA GLU A 462 2.50 -18.55 10.99
C GLU A 462 3.85 -17.83 10.80
N PHE A 463 3.90 -16.76 10.01
CA PHE A 463 5.04 -15.87 9.85
C PHE A 463 4.97 -14.67 10.81
N LEU A 464 3.79 -14.02 10.88
CA LEU A 464 3.63 -12.75 11.61
C LEU A 464 3.53 -12.92 13.11
N VAL A 465 2.86 -13.97 13.63
CA VAL A 465 2.71 -14.15 15.09
C VAL A 465 4.06 -14.32 15.80
N PRO A 466 5.03 -15.12 15.30
CA PRO A 466 6.38 -15.15 15.85
C PRO A 466 7.12 -13.81 15.78
N LEU A 467 6.98 -13.08 14.67
CA LEU A 467 7.66 -11.80 14.43
C LEU A 467 7.12 -10.69 15.34
N ILE A 468 5.80 -10.53 15.43
CA ILE A 468 5.12 -9.54 16.29
C ILE A 468 5.53 -9.72 17.76
N LYS A 469 5.68 -10.98 18.22
CA LYS A 469 6.18 -11.26 19.58
C LYS A 469 7.62 -10.78 19.79
N ASP A 470 8.53 -11.10 18.88
CA ASP A 470 9.94 -10.70 18.97
C ASP A 470 10.09 -9.16 18.96
N VAL A 471 9.39 -8.48 18.04
CA VAL A 471 9.36 -7.02 17.91
C VAL A 471 8.83 -6.31 19.17
N HIS A 472 7.91 -6.92 19.90
CA HIS A 472 7.37 -6.38 21.16
C HIS A 472 8.01 -6.97 22.43
N CYS A 473 9.13 -7.70 22.31
CA CYS A 473 9.84 -8.34 23.42
C CYS A 473 8.97 -9.31 24.25
N MET A 474 8.05 -10.01 23.60
CA MET A 474 7.24 -11.09 24.19
C MET A 474 7.93 -12.45 23.99
N GLU A 475 7.72 -13.40 24.90
CA GLU A 475 8.27 -14.74 24.73
C GLU A 475 7.57 -15.47 23.57
N ALA A 476 8.31 -16.18 22.72
CA ALA A 476 7.72 -16.88 21.57
C ALA A 476 6.60 -17.86 21.95
N THR A 477 6.71 -18.48 23.13
CA THR A 477 5.75 -19.42 23.73
C THR A 477 4.57 -18.75 24.46
N GLN A 478 4.67 -17.46 24.82
CA GLN A 478 3.61 -16.74 25.52
C GLN A 478 2.38 -16.60 24.61
N PRO A 479 1.15 -16.96 25.05
CA PRO A 479 -0.06 -16.68 24.28
C PRO A 479 -0.31 -15.16 24.21
N PHE A 480 -0.97 -14.68 23.16
CA PHE A 480 -1.48 -13.31 23.19
C PHE A 480 -2.56 -13.20 24.26
N MET A 481 -2.40 -12.24 25.15
CA MET A 481 -3.43 -11.84 26.11
C MET A 481 -4.34 -10.79 25.46
N PRO A 482 -5.59 -10.62 25.94
CA PRO A 482 -6.45 -9.53 25.49
C PRO A 482 -5.76 -8.18 25.65
N HIS A 483 -5.87 -7.30 24.65
CA HIS A 483 -5.31 -5.96 24.75
C HIS A 483 -6.12 -5.14 25.79
N PRO A 484 -5.47 -4.43 26.73
CA PRO A 484 -6.19 -3.49 27.58
C PRO A 484 -6.76 -2.34 26.72
N ALA A 485 -7.89 -1.80 27.15
CA ALA A 485 -8.45 -0.58 26.57
C ALA A 485 -7.50 0.62 26.79
N MET A 486 -7.58 1.63 25.91
CA MET A 486 -6.76 2.83 25.99
C MET A 486 -6.85 3.49 27.38
N GLN A 487 -5.68 3.81 27.94
CA GLN A 487 -5.55 4.52 29.20
C GLN A 487 -4.24 5.32 29.22
N TYR A 488 -4.31 6.59 28.84
CA TYR A 488 -3.21 7.57 28.94
C TYR A 488 -2.95 8.05 30.39
N PHE A 489 -3.97 8.09 31.24
CA PHE A 489 -3.89 8.72 32.57
C PHE A 489 -4.28 7.74 33.69
N PRO A 490 -3.73 7.89 34.91
CA PRO A 490 -4.03 6.99 36.02
C PRO A 490 -5.48 7.12 36.49
N ARG A 491 -6.26 6.04 36.42
CA ARG A 491 -7.59 5.95 37.04
C ARG A 491 -7.44 5.85 38.56
N TYR A 492 -7.76 6.92 39.28
CA TYR A 492 -7.97 6.81 40.73
C TYR A 492 -9.29 6.08 40.99
N ALA A 493 -9.22 5.00 41.77
CA ALA A 493 -10.42 4.43 42.35
C ALA A 493 -10.97 5.40 43.41
N ILE A 494 -12.09 6.06 43.11
CA ILE A 494 -12.88 6.74 44.13
C ILE A 494 -13.52 5.62 44.97
N ASN A 495 -12.94 5.36 46.15
CA ASN A 495 -13.54 4.45 47.11
C ASN A 495 -14.76 5.14 47.74
N ASP A 496 -15.95 4.90 47.20
CA ASP A 496 -17.25 5.42 47.65
C ASP A 496 -17.70 4.90 49.05
N GLN A 497 -16.76 4.63 49.95
CA GLN A 497 -17.01 4.17 51.32
C GLN A 497 -15.98 4.73 52.32
N GLN A 498 -16.18 5.96 52.78
CA GLN A 498 -16.26 6.28 54.23
C GLN A 498 -16.71 7.75 54.45
N PRO A 499 -17.41 8.05 55.57
CA PRO A 499 -18.02 9.36 55.81
C PRO A 499 -17.03 10.41 56.33
N GLU A 500 -17.43 11.67 56.21
CA GLU A 500 -16.69 12.83 56.73
C GLU A 500 -16.55 12.79 58.27
N THR A 501 -15.31 12.70 58.79
CA THR A 501 -14.82 13.40 60.01
C THR A 501 -13.41 12.95 60.42
N ALA A 502 -12.37 13.72 60.12
CA ALA A 502 -11.11 13.75 60.89
C ALA A 502 -10.22 14.95 60.53
N THR A 503 -9.70 15.64 61.54
CA THR A 503 -8.81 16.81 61.43
C THR A 503 -7.34 16.47 61.19
N THR A 504 -6.69 17.24 60.31
CA THR A 504 -5.26 17.65 60.33
C THR A 504 -4.13 16.65 60.66
N SER A 505 -3.14 16.65 59.75
CA SER A 505 -1.71 16.42 59.97
C SER A 505 -1.21 15.02 60.38
N THR A 506 -0.48 14.39 59.47
CA THR A 506 0.97 14.19 59.63
C THR A 506 1.61 13.94 58.26
N ALA A 507 2.87 14.34 58.08
CA ALA A 507 3.58 14.16 56.82
C ALA A 507 4.40 12.87 56.82
N ASN A 508 4.25 12.05 55.78
CA ASN A 508 5.22 11.02 55.43
C ASN A 508 5.83 11.39 54.07
N SER A 509 7.14 11.62 54.06
CA SER A 509 7.88 12.06 52.87
C SER A 509 8.19 10.89 51.93
N ASN A 510 7.54 10.84 50.78
CA ASN A 510 8.07 10.23 49.54
C ASN A 510 7.20 10.61 48.32
N GLY A 511 7.79 11.25 47.31
CA GLY A 511 7.30 11.22 45.92
C GLY A 511 5.90 11.80 45.61
N ASN A 512 5.47 12.88 46.25
CA ASN A 512 4.14 13.44 46.04
C ASN A 512 4.04 14.30 44.74
N ILE A 513 3.74 13.66 43.61
CA ILE A 513 3.25 14.27 42.36
C ILE A 513 2.05 13.41 41.91
N LEU A 514 0.94 14.02 41.46
CA LEU A 514 -0.39 13.45 41.13
C LEU A 514 -1.50 13.71 42.19
N ARG A 515 -1.92 14.98 42.38
CA ARG A 515 -3.14 15.29 43.19
C ARG A 515 -4.06 16.43 42.72
N GLU A 516 -3.74 17.19 41.66
CA GLU A 516 -4.57 18.33 41.24
C GLU A 516 -5.14 18.21 39.82
N ASN A 517 -4.51 17.46 38.91
CA ASN A 517 -5.12 17.07 37.63
C ASN A 517 -4.46 15.76 37.10
N PRO A 518 -5.19 14.67 36.79
CA PRO A 518 -4.62 13.47 36.17
C PRO A 518 -4.07 13.70 34.75
N ASP A 519 -4.67 14.62 34.00
CA ASP A 519 -4.45 14.78 32.56
C ASP A 519 -3.34 15.79 32.23
N SER A 520 -2.50 16.11 33.23
CA SER A 520 -1.41 17.08 33.17
C SER A 520 -0.20 16.59 33.98
N ILE A 521 0.55 15.66 33.37
CA ILE A 521 1.74 15.05 33.96
C ILE A 521 2.94 15.97 33.75
N GLN A 522 3.55 16.43 34.84
CA GLN A 522 4.83 17.15 34.78
C GLN A 522 5.97 16.16 35.09
N LEU A 523 6.72 15.79 34.06
CA LEU A 523 7.91 14.94 34.18
C LEU A 523 9.01 15.44 33.26
N ASN A 524 10.15 15.77 33.86
CA ASN A 524 11.38 16.15 33.17
C ASN A 524 12.47 15.08 33.45
N LEU A 525 13.00 14.46 32.40
CA LEU A 525 13.94 13.33 32.52
C LEU A 525 15.42 13.75 32.63
N ASP A 526 15.75 15.01 32.34
CA ASP A 526 17.09 15.55 32.54
C ASP A 526 17.05 17.04 32.91
N THR A 527 16.83 17.29 34.20
CA THR A 527 16.89 18.63 34.81
C THR A 527 18.26 19.31 34.72
N SER A 528 19.28 18.65 34.15
CA SER A 528 20.58 19.27 33.83
C SER A 528 20.69 19.80 32.39
N GLY A 529 19.72 19.52 31.52
CA GLY A 529 19.70 20.00 30.12
C GLY A 529 20.92 19.58 29.28
N LYS A 530 21.60 18.50 29.67
CA LYS A 530 22.93 18.12 29.15
C LYS A 530 22.88 16.88 28.25
N TYR A 531 21.95 15.96 28.53
CA TYR A 531 21.92 14.63 27.92
C TYR A 531 20.74 14.40 26.99
N ILE A 532 19.63 15.12 27.15
CA ILE A 532 18.43 15.00 26.30
C ILE A 532 18.29 16.27 25.46
N THR A 533 18.16 16.11 24.15
CA THR A 533 18.01 17.22 23.18
C THR A 533 16.62 17.32 22.55
N GLY A 534 15.72 16.38 22.85
CA GLY A 534 14.30 16.43 22.49
C GLY A 534 13.66 15.05 22.44
N CYS A 535 12.34 14.99 22.69
CA CYS A 535 11.52 13.80 22.46
C CYS A 535 10.46 14.09 21.39
N VAL A 536 10.17 13.10 20.55
CA VAL A 536 8.97 13.05 19.70
C VAL A 536 8.13 11.85 20.15
N ILE A 537 6.82 12.03 20.26
CA ILE A 537 5.85 11.00 20.66
C ILE A 537 4.86 10.85 19.51
N GLU A 538 4.86 9.69 18.85
CA GLU A 538 3.92 9.34 17.78
C GLU A 538 2.82 8.42 18.32
N CYS A 539 1.56 8.76 18.07
CA CYS A 539 0.43 7.86 18.21
C CYS A 539 -0.27 7.68 16.86
N ALA A 540 -0.47 6.43 16.43
CA ALA A 540 -1.17 6.10 15.18
C ALA A 540 -2.51 5.40 15.44
N ARG A 541 -3.48 5.66 14.53
CA ARG A 541 -4.80 5.01 14.49
C ARG A 541 -5.28 4.86 13.03
N ASN A 542 -6.15 3.88 12.81
CA ASN A 542 -6.92 3.71 11.58
C ASN A 542 -8.41 3.72 11.91
N LEU A 543 -9.25 4.32 11.04
CA LEU A 543 -10.71 4.37 11.25
C LEU A 543 -11.32 2.98 11.03
N ASP A 544 -12.31 2.58 11.85
CA ASP A 544 -12.85 1.21 11.79
C ASP A 544 -13.55 0.89 10.46
N ALA A 545 -14.25 1.89 9.89
CA ALA A 545 -15.04 1.78 8.68
C ALA A 545 -14.23 1.77 7.37
N TYR A 546 -12.89 1.78 7.42
CA TYR A 546 -12.01 1.88 6.24
C TYR A 546 -10.81 0.93 6.33
N GLU A 547 -10.48 0.28 5.22
CA GLU A 547 -9.20 -0.40 4.97
C GLU A 547 -8.05 0.62 4.92
N PHE A 548 -6.80 0.17 5.09
CA PHE A 548 -5.64 1.08 5.15
C PHE A 548 -5.54 2.04 3.94
N PRO A 549 -4.99 3.27 4.11
CA PRO A 549 -4.91 4.31 3.06
C PRO A 549 -4.33 3.90 1.70
N LEU A 550 -3.54 2.83 1.62
CA LEU A 550 -3.02 2.33 0.33
C LEU A 550 -4.10 1.68 -0.56
N ASN A 551 -5.16 1.15 0.06
CA ASN A 551 -6.24 0.40 -0.61
C ASN A 551 -7.41 1.31 -1.03
N LEU A 552 -7.47 2.52 -0.48
CA LEU A 552 -8.60 3.42 -0.64
C LEU A 552 -8.65 4.09 -2.01
N GLY A 553 -9.86 4.17 -2.56
CA GLY A 553 -10.17 5.02 -3.71
C GLY A 553 -10.14 6.51 -3.36
N ILE A 554 -10.03 7.36 -4.39
CA ILE A 554 -9.94 8.83 -4.26
C ILE A 554 -11.06 9.40 -3.35
N ALA A 555 -12.31 9.03 -3.59
CA ALA A 555 -13.44 9.50 -2.78
C ALA A 555 -13.45 8.97 -1.33
N GLN A 556 -12.83 7.82 -1.06
CA GLN A 556 -12.66 7.30 0.30
C GLN A 556 -11.55 8.06 1.05
N LEU A 557 -10.46 8.41 0.36
CA LEU A 557 -9.39 9.24 0.91
C LEU A 557 -9.89 10.62 1.29
N GLU A 558 -10.61 11.30 0.38
CA GLU A 558 -11.32 12.57 0.66
C GLU A 558 -12.26 12.45 1.86
N GLN A 559 -12.98 11.33 1.97
CA GLN A 559 -13.93 11.12 3.06
C GLN A 559 -13.24 10.91 4.41
N VAL A 560 -12.14 10.16 4.48
CA VAL A 560 -11.35 10.03 5.71
C VAL A 560 -10.70 11.37 6.06
N GLU A 561 -10.14 12.08 5.07
CA GLU A 561 -9.57 13.42 5.26
C GLU A 561 -10.61 14.37 5.85
N ARG A 562 -11.82 14.40 5.28
CA ARG A 562 -12.95 15.18 5.80
C ARG A 562 -13.35 14.78 7.23
N VAL A 563 -13.38 13.47 7.55
CA VAL A 563 -13.69 13.02 8.92
C VAL A 563 -12.63 13.50 9.91
N VAL A 564 -11.34 13.29 9.64
CA VAL A 564 -10.25 13.69 10.55
C VAL A 564 -10.15 15.22 10.68
N THR A 565 -10.13 15.94 9.55
CA THR A 565 -10.04 17.41 9.54
C THR A 565 -11.21 18.07 10.27
N SER A 566 -12.44 17.54 10.15
CA SER A 566 -13.61 18.05 10.88
C SER A 566 -13.49 17.98 12.42
N ARG A 567 -12.56 17.18 12.95
CA ARG A 567 -12.28 17.08 14.39
C ARG A 567 -11.08 17.90 14.81
N VAL A 568 -9.96 17.84 14.08
CA VAL A 568 -8.74 18.59 14.46
C VAL A 568 -8.83 20.09 14.18
N LEU A 569 -9.60 20.51 13.17
CA LEU A 569 -9.92 21.93 12.92
C LEU A 569 -11.13 22.41 13.76
N SER A 570 -11.19 22.02 15.04
CA SER A 570 -12.24 22.42 15.97
C SER A 570 -11.69 23.11 17.22
N MET A 571 -12.44 24.07 17.74
CA MET A 571 -12.09 24.75 19.00
C MET A 571 -12.15 23.83 20.22
N ASP A 572 -12.81 22.67 20.11
CA ASP A 572 -12.87 21.67 21.18
C ASP A 572 -11.59 20.81 21.20
N PHE A 573 -11.05 20.43 20.04
CA PHE A 573 -9.72 19.82 19.92
C PHE A 573 -8.62 20.76 20.39
N VAL A 574 -8.66 22.04 19.99
CA VAL A 574 -7.75 23.10 20.46
C VAL A 574 -7.74 23.19 21.99
N ARG A 575 -8.93 23.22 22.62
CA ARG A 575 -9.05 23.22 24.08
C ARG A 575 -8.55 21.91 24.72
N ALA A 576 -8.76 20.75 24.08
CA ALA A 576 -8.27 19.46 24.57
C ALA A 576 -6.73 19.39 24.56
N ILE A 577 -6.06 19.84 23.48
CA ILE A 577 -4.59 19.89 23.44
C ILE A 577 -4.03 20.97 24.38
N GLY A 578 -4.81 21.99 24.72
CA GLY A 578 -4.46 23.05 25.67
C GLY A 578 -4.01 24.36 25.02
N GLU A 579 -4.39 24.57 23.77
CA GLU A 579 -4.16 25.81 23.01
C GLU A 579 -5.39 26.72 23.02
N THR A 580 -5.24 27.95 22.51
CA THR A 580 -6.29 28.98 22.47
C THR A 580 -6.73 29.37 21.05
N GLU A 581 -5.98 28.95 20.04
CA GLU A 581 -6.15 29.35 18.63
C GLU A 581 -6.14 28.11 17.73
N LEU A 582 -6.75 28.21 16.54
CA LEU A 582 -6.81 27.10 15.58
C LEU A 582 -5.48 26.94 14.86
N GLY A 583 -4.93 25.72 14.88
CA GLY A 583 -3.84 25.33 14.00
C GLY A 583 -4.25 25.26 12.52
N THR A 584 -3.26 25.17 11.64
CA THR A 584 -3.45 25.19 10.18
C THR A 584 -3.38 23.78 9.60
N TYR A 585 -4.23 23.48 8.60
CA TYR A 585 -4.11 22.27 7.79
C TYR A 585 -3.42 22.59 6.46
N TYR A 586 -2.41 21.80 6.10
CA TYR A 586 -1.68 21.89 4.84
C TYR A 586 -1.87 20.61 4.05
N SER A 587 -2.20 20.71 2.77
CA SER A 587 -2.24 19.55 1.87
C SER A 587 -0.83 19.02 1.60
N MET A 588 -0.73 17.73 1.27
CA MET A 588 0.56 17.11 0.93
C MET A 588 1.25 17.76 -0.28
N ASN A 589 0.50 18.45 -1.16
CA ASN A 589 1.09 19.25 -2.23
C ASN A 589 1.93 20.41 -1.69
N GLU A 590 1.39 21.21 -0.74
CA GLU A 590 2.10 22.33 -0.11
C GLU A 590 3.34 21.88 0.70
N ILE A 591 3.34 20.63 1.16
CA ILE A 591 4.50 20.00 1.82
C ILE A 591 5.55 19.56 0.80
N LEU A 592 5.14 19.10 -0.38
CA LEU A 592 6.01 18.62 -1.45
C LEU A 592 6.53 19.73 -2.39
N GLU A 593 5.99 20.94 -2.30
CA GLU A 593 6.52 22.14 -2.96
C GLU A 593 8.00 22.39 -2.59
N ASN A 594 8.75 22.99 -3.52
CA ASN A 594 10.18 23.27 -3.36
C ASN A 594 10.47 24.71 -3.80
N PRO A 595 10.80 25.63 -2.88
CA PRO A 595 10.87 25.44 -1.42
C PRO A 595 9.48 25.30 -0.76
N SER A 596 9.41 24.58 0.36
CA SER A 596 8.25 24.55 1.26
C SER A 596 8.68 24.95 2.66
N GLU A 597 8.11 26.05 3.18
CA GLU A 597 8.37 26.55 4.53
C GLU A 597 7.88 25.56 5.58
N ILE A 598 6.67 25.01 5.39
CA ILE A 598 6.08 24.07 6.36
C ILE A 598 6.87 22.76 6.44
N ARG A 599 7.36 22.23 5.30
CA ARG A 599 8.28 21.08 5.29
C ARG A 599 9.54 21.35 6.11
N THR A 600 10.05 22.57 6.08
CA THR A 600 11.25 23.00 6.83
C THR A 600 10.98 23.11 8.33
N ILE A 601 9.82 23.64 8.73
CA ILE A 601 9.36 23.68 10.14
C ILE A 601 9.19 22.26 10.69
N LEU A 602 8.48 21.41 9.95
CA LEU A 602 8.24 20.00 10.32
C LEU A 602 9.56 19.22 10.48
N ALA A 603 10.53 19.43 9.57
CA ALA A 603 11.85 18.82 9.67
C ALA A 603 12.63 19.30 10.91
N THR A 604 12.59 20.62 11.18
CA THR A 604 13.30 21.25 12.31
C THR A 604 12.81 20.74 13.66
N ASN A 605 11.50 20.53 13.81
CA ASN A 605 10.90 20.02 15.04
C ASN A 605 10.90 18.48 15.14
N GLY A 606 11.41 17.76 14.13
CA GLY A 606 11.39 16.29 14.08
C GLY A 606 10.00 15.67 13.86
N LEU A 607 9.05 16.46 13.35
CA LEU A 607 7.64 16.10 13.12
C LEU A 607 7.35 15.73 11.65
N LEU A 608 8.34 15.84 10.76
CA LEU A 608 8.28 15.39 9.37
C LEU A 608 8.38 13.87 9.28
N ILE A 609 7.35 13.22 8.72
CA ILE A 609 7.41 11.79 8.35
C ILE A 609 8.43 11.56 7.21
N PRO A 610 8.98 10.35 7.06
CA PRO A 610 9.85 10.03 5.93
C PRO A 610 9.14 10.26 4.59
N LEU A 611 9.60 11.25 3.81
CA LEU A 611 9.15 11.51 2.46
C LEU A 611 10.15 10.92 1.46
N LEU A 612 9.65 10.10 0.53
CA LEU A 612 10.44 9.45 -0.52
C LEU A 612 10.59 10.41 -1.72
N ASP A 613 11.76 10.37 -2.36
CA ASP A 613 12.04 11.20 -3.54
C ASP A 613 11.35 10.64 -4.78
N HIS A 614 10.38 11.39 -5.31
CA HIS A 614 9.63 10.99 -6.51
C HIS A 614 10.41 11.14 -7.82
N THR A 615 11.59 11.76 -7.80
CA THR A 615 12.50 11.83 -8.95
C THR A 615 13.37 10.57 -9.11
N ASP A 616 13.50 9.76 -8.04
CA ASP A 616 14.15 8.45 -8.08
C ASP A 616 13.10 7.34 -8.36
N PRO A 617 13.19 6.62 -9.49
CA PRO A 617 12.26 5.53 -9.82
C PRO A 617 12.15 4.45 -8.73
N TYR A 618 13.24 4.16 -8.01
CA TYR A 618 13.22 3.15 -6.93
C TYR A 618 12.46 3.64 -5.70
N GLN A 619 12.50 4.95 -5.40
CA GLN A 619 11.75 5.56 -4.31
C GLN A 619 10.28 5.82 -4.70
N THR A 620 9.99 6.15 -5.96
CA THR A 620 8.62 6.16 -6.48
C THR A 620 7.95 4.79 -6.35
N ALA A 621 8.63 3.70 -6.70
CA ALA A 621 8.10 2.34 -6.51
C ALA A 621 7.91 1.97 -5.02
N GLU A 622 8.83 2.37 -4.14
CA GLU A 622 8.69 2.20 -2.68
C GLU A 622 7.49 3.02 -2.15
N SER A 623 7.27 4.23 -2.66
CA SER A 623 6.15 5.10 -2.25
C SER A 623 4.79 4.57 -2.73
N ILE A 624 4.70 4.01 -3.95
CA ILE A 624 3.48 3.37 -4.45
C ILE A 624 3.12 2.14 -3.59
N ALA A 625 4.10 1.31 -3.22
CA ALA A 625 3.86 0.13 -2.39
C ALA A 625 3.49 0.46 -0.93
N ILE A 626 3.95 1.60 -0.40
CA ILE A 626 3.76 1.99 1.01
C ILE A 626 2.55 2.93 1.21
N ASN A 627 2.28 3.82 0.25
CA ASN A 627 1.25 4.86 0.35
C ASN A 627 0.08 4.66 -0.63
N GLY A 628 0.19 3.71 -1.56
CA GLY A 628 -0.78 3.46 -2.62
C GLY A 628 -0.63 4.37 -3.84
N ARG A 629 -1.20 3.93 -4.97
CA ARG A 629 -1.12 4.58 -6.30
C ARG A 629 -1.61 6.03 -6.39
N TYR A 630 -2.32 6.53 -5.37
CA TYR A 630 -2.95 7.85 -5.35
C TYR A 630 -2.17 8.92 -4.59
N TRP A 631 -0.98 8.62 -4.07
CA TRP A 631 -0.12 9.64 -3.46
C TRP A 631 0.20 10.77 -4.47
N PRO A 632 0.11 12.06 -4.09
CA PRO A 632 -0.15 12.62 -2.75
C PRO A 632 -1.62 12.99 -2.46
N TYR A 633 -2.58 12.60 -3.31
CA TYR A 633 -3.97 13.06 -3.25
C TYR A 633 -4.70 12.65 -1.96
N GLY A 634 -5.48 13.56 -1.36
CA GLY A 634 -6.24 13.30 -0.14
C GLY A 634 -5.37 13.03 1.10
N ARG A 635 -4.13 13.54 1.11
CA ARG A 635 -3.19 13.52 2.24
C ARG A 635 -2.85 14.95 2.64
N GLY A 636 -2.50 15.12 3.91
CA GLY A 636 -2.02 16.39 4.44
C GLY A 636 -1.64 16.27 5.92
N VAL A 637 -1.43 17.43 6.55
CA VAL A 637 -1.03 17.53 7.96
C VAL A 637 -1.71 18.74 8.62
N TYR A 638 -2.37 18.51 9.75
CA TYR A 638 -2.73 19.56 10.69
C TYR A 638 -1.50 19.90 11.54
N VAL A 639 -1.25 21.19 11.78
CA VAL A 639 -0.12 21.69 12.57
C VAL A 639 -0.65 22.68 13.62
N SER A 640 -0.32 22.44 14.88
CA SER A 640 -0.67 23.30 16.01
C SER A 640 -0.02 24.69 15.94
N VAL A 641 -0.55 25.65 16.71
CA VAL A 641 -0.09 27.04 16.68
C VAL A 641 1.32 27.17 17.29
N ASP A 642 1.66 26.32 18.26
CA ASP A 642 3.03 26.20 18.80
C ASP A 642 3.99 25.41 17.88
N CYS A 643 3.50 24.87 16.75
CA CYS A 643 4.21 23.93 15.85
C CYS A 643 4.78 22.68 16.55
N GLY A 644 4.33 22.38 17.77
CA GLY A 644 4.80 21.27 18.62
C GLY A 644 3.95 20.00 18.52
N LEU A 645 2.76 20.06 17.92
CA LEU A 645 1.88 18.92 17.68
C LEU A 645 1.37 18.94 16.23
N VAL A 646 1.38 17.78 15.58
CA VAL A 646 0.86 17.59 14.23
C VAL A 646 -0.03 16.36 14.13
N VAL A 647 -0.96 16.36 13.18
CA VAL A 647 -1.76 15.18 12.82
C VAL A 647 -1.67 14.97 11.32
N TRP A 648 -0.90 13.98 10.90
CA TRP A 648 -0.83 13.54 9.51
C TRP A 648 -2.04 12.69 9.15
N VAL A 649 -2.53 12.85 7.92
CA VAL A 649 -3.76 12.24 7.42
C VAL A 649 -3.43 11.36 6.20
N ASN A 650 -3.96 10.12 6.18
CA ASN A 650 -3.85 9.15 5.08
C ASN A 650 -2.40 8.78 4.66
N ALA A 651 -1.44 8.83 5.58
CA ALA A 651 -0.01 8.62 5.33
C ALA A 651 0.50 7.36 6.06
N GLN A 652 0.52 6.22 5.34
CA GLN A 652 0.63 4.84 5.86
C GLN A 652 -0.58 4.40 6.72
N ASP A 653 -0.88 5.14 7.77
CA ASP A 653 -2.09 5.01 8.59
C ASP A 653 -3.00 6.23 8.38
N HIS A 654 -4.31 6.09 8.61
CA HIS A 654 -5.28 7.17 8.40
C HIS A 654 -5.01 8.40 9.27
N LEU A 655 -4.56 8.19 10.51
CA LEU A 655 -4.25 9.24 11.48
C LEU A 655 -2.93 8.93 12.17
N ARG A 656 -1.97 9.85 12.10
CA ARG A 656 -0.71 9.80 12.84
C ARG A 656 -0.47 11.13 13.55
N LEU A 657 -0.74 11.15 14.85
CA LEU A 657 -0.50 12.30 15.71
C LEU A 657 0.93 12.24 16.24
N LEU A 658 1.73 13.27 15.97
CA LEU A 658 3.09 13.40 16.52
C LEU A 658 3.15 14.66 17.39
N CYS A 659 3.78 14.57 18.56
CA CYS A 659 4.05 15.72 19.43
C CYS A 659 5.52 15.74 19.83
N CYS A 660 6.20 16.89 19.73
CA CYS A 660 7.54 17.07 20.24
C CYS A 660 7.54 17.78 21.61
N THR A 661 8.63 17.64 22.36
CA THR A 661 8.94 18.52 23.50
C THR A 661 9.27 19.93 23.04
N GLU A 662 8.94 20.95 23.83
CA GLU A 662 9.37 22.34 23.56
C GLU A 662 10.90 22.46 23.46
N SER A 663 11.37 23.29 22.54
CA SER A 663 12.81 23.59 22.38
C SER A 663 13.45 24.29 23.60
N LYS A 664 12.64 24.85 24.50
CA LYS A 664 13.06 25.47 25.77
C LYS A 664 13.25 24.47 26.91
N ASP A 665 12.50 23.36 26.90
CA ASP A 665 12.65 22.25 27.84
C ASP A 665 12.56 20.90 27.10
N PRO A 666 13.62 20.52 26.36
CA PRO A 666 13.64 19.30 25.54
C PRO A 666 13.52 18.00 26.36
N ALA A 667 13.60 18.07 27.69
CA ALA A 667 13.47 16.94 28.58
C ALA A 667 12.06 16.78 29.21
N SER A 668 11.13 17.72 28.96
CA SER A 668 9.75 17.76 29.50
C SER A 668 8.79 16.75 28.84
N ILE A 669 9.17 15.47 28.86
CA ILE A 669 8.40 14.38 28.21
C ILE A 669 6.96 14.28 28.73
N GLY A 670 6.71 14.61 30.01
CA GLY A 670 5.38 14.54 30.60
C GLY A 670 4.40 15.53 29.97
N ALA A 671 4.85 16.74 29.61
CA ALA A 671 4.01 17.75 28.99
C ALA A 671 3.57 17.31 27.59
N ALA A 672 4.53 16.85 26.76
CA ALA A 672 4.25 16.32 25.43
C ALA A 672 3.34 15.08 25.48
N TYR A 673 3.62 14.14 26.40
CA TYR A 673 2.78 12.95 26.59
C TYR A 673 1.35 13.31 27.00
N SER A 674 1.19 14.29 27.89
CA SER A 674 -0.14 14.78 28.29
C SER A 674 -0.88 15.44 27.14
N LYS A 675 -0.17 16.18 26.26
CA LYS A 675 -0.74 16.79 25.04
C LYS A 675 -1.27 15.71 24.10
N VAL A 676 -0.49 14.64 23.87
CA VAL A 676 -0.91 13.44 23.11
C VAL A 676 -2.11 12.76 23.76
N GLY A 677 -2.08 12.51 25.07
CA GLY A 677 -3.14 11.78 25.76
C GLY A 677 -4.49 12.48 25.73
N ARG A 678 -4.52 13.80 25.95
CA ARG A 678 -5.76 14.59 25.82
C ARG A 678 -6.26 14.65 24.38
N ALA A 679 -5.36 14.78 23.40
CA ALA A 679 -5.71 14.76 21.98
C ALA A 679 -6.36 13.44 21.56
N MET A 680 -5.77 12.30 21.97
CA MET A 680 -6.27 10.98 21.62
C MET A 680 -7.56 10.60 22.37
N ASN A 681 -7.69 10.98 23.65
CA ASN A 681 -8.96 10.84 24.38
C ASN A 681 -10.10 11.56 23.65
N TYR A 682 -9.91 12.83 23.28
CA TYR A 682 -10.89 13.58 22.48
C TYR A 682 -11.19 12.90 21.14
N LEU A 683 -10.17 12.47 20.40
CA LEU A 683 -10.38 11.87 19.08
C LEU A 683 -11.18 10.56 19.16
N GLU A 684 -10.98 9.75 20.20
CA GLU A 684 -11.69 8.47 20.37
C GLU A 684 -13.14 8.62 20.88
N GLU A 685 -13.51 9.76 21.48
CA GLU A 685 -14.92 10.12 21.73
C GLU A 685 -15.72 10.35 20.43
N TRP A 686 -15.04 10.73 19.34
CA TRP A 686 -15.67 11.18 18.09
C TRP A 686 -15.37 10.31 16.86
N ILE A 687 -14.39 9.41 16.93
CA ILE A 687 -13.92 8.57 15.83
C ILE A 687 -13.72 7.13 16.35
N GLN A 688 -14.43 6.16 15.75
CA GLN A 688 -14.21 4.74 16.01
C GLN A 688 -12.97 4.25 15.25
N PHE A 689 -12.02 3.64 15.97
CA PHE A 689 -10.75 3.15 15.41
C PHE A 689 -10.71 1.62 15.32
N LYS A 690 -10.01 1.09 14.31
CA LYS A 690 -9.89 -0.35 14.06
C LYS A 690 -9.14 -1.02 15.21
N HIS A 691 -9.79 -1.94 15.91
CA HIS A 691 -9.24 -2.60 17.08
C HIS A 691 -9.43 -4.13 17.03
N SER A 692 -8.38 -4.87 17.34
CA SER A 692 -8.36 -6.32 17.49
C SER A 692 -8.25 -6.70 18.96
N TYR A 693 -9.04 -7.68 19.40
CA TYR A 693 -9.08 -8.16 20.79
C TYR A 693 -7.71 -8.56 21.35
N PHE A 694 -6.80 -9.08 20.50
CA PHE A 694 -5.45 -9.48 20.90
C PHE A 694 -4.35 -8.48 20.47
N LEU A 695 -4.52 -7.79 19.34
CA LEU A 695 -3.46 -6.94 18.76
C LEU A 695 -3.63 -5.44 19.06
N GLY A 696 -4.66 -5.03 19.80
CA GLY A 696 -4.97 -3.62 20.05
C GLY A 696 -5.39 -2.89 18.78
N TYR A 697 -5.04 -1.62 18.64
CA TYR A 697 -5.34 -0.87 17.42
C TYR A 697 -4.53 -1.41 16.23
N LEU A 698 -5.20 -1.68 15.12
CA LEU A 698 -4.57 -2.27 13.93
C LEU A 698 -3.93 -1.20 13.05
N LEU A 699 -2.67 -1.42 12.70
CA LEU A 699 -1.79 -0.47 12.02
C LEU A 699 -1.00 -1.16 10.91
N SER A 700 -0.65 -0.39 9.88
CA SER A 700 0.18 -0.82 8.74
C SER A 700 1.61 -1.24 9.13
N ARG A 701 2.03 -0.91 10.36
CA ARG A 701 3.38 -1.05 10.91
C ARG A 701 3.36 -1.97 12.14
N PRO A 702 3.89 -3.21 12.05
CA PRO A 702 3.78 -4.20 13.14
C PRO A 702 4.37 -3.72 14.47
N SER A 703 5.45 -2.95 14.44
CA SER A 703 6.11 -2.45 15.65
C SER A 703 5.28 -1.45 16.44
N PHE A 704 4.22 -0.88 15.88
CA PHE A 704 3.32 0.05 16.57
C PHE A 704 2.07 -0.62 17.17
N LEU A 705 1.82 -1.91 16.91
CA LEU A 705 0.60 -2.60 17.38
C LEU A 705 0.42 -2.53 18.90
N GLY A 706 -0.83 -2.70 19.34
CA GLY A 706 -1.25 -2.47 20.71
C GLY A 706 -1.77 -1.06 20.91
N THR A 707 -1.03 -0.25 21.67
CA THR A 707 -1.37 1.15 21.99
C THR A 707 -1.24 2.12 20.82
N GLY A 708 -0.59 1.72 19.71
CA GLY A 708 -0.24 2.64 18.62
C GLY A 708 0.84 3.66 18.96
N LEU A 709 1.47 3.56 20.15
CA LEU A 709 2.28 4.63 20.74
C LEU A 709 3.79 4.34 20.70
N LYS A 710 4.55 5.26 20.10
CA LYS A 710 6.02 5.29 20.12
C LYS A 710 6.58 6.58 20.69
N PHE A 711 7.55 6.44 21.58
CA PHE A 711 8.42 7.51 22.04
C PHE A 711 9.74 7.40 21.29
N THR A 712 10.23 8.50 20.72
CA THR A 712 11.57 8.61 20.12
C THR A 712 12.31 9.76 20.79
N LEU A 713 13.24 9.41 21.67
CA LEU A 713 14.06 10.36 22.42
C LEU A 713 15.42 10.53 21.73
N THR A 714 15.91 11.76 21.64
CA THR A 714 17.25 12.09 21.12
C THR A 714 18.16 12.47 22.28
N LEU A 715 19.30 11.78 22.40
CA LEU A 715 20.23 11.90 23.52
C LEU A 715 21.68 12.12 23.06
N VAL A 716 22.47 12.82 23.87
CA VAL A 716 23.92 12.97 23.73
C VAL A 716 24.61 12.25 24.89
N LEU A 717 25.19 11.08 24.61
CA LEU A 717 25.77 10.17 25.62
C LEU A 717 27.29 10.00 25.41
N PRO A 718 28.11 10.99 25.81
CA PRO A 718 29.54 11.04 25.46
C PRO A 718 30.41 9.96 26.11
N HIS A 719 29.93 9.23 27.14
CA HIS A 719 30.66 8.10 27.71
C HIS A 719 30.12 6.77 27.20
N LEU A 720 28.81 6.51 27.31
CA LEU A 720 28.20 5.24 26.89
C LEU A 720 28.40 4.94 25.39
N ARG A 721 28.39 5.97 24.53
CA ARG A 721 28.58 5.77 23.09
C ARG A 721 29.97 5.22 22.72
N LYS A 722 30.98 5.39 23.58
CA LYS A 722 32.34 4.82 23.35
C LYS A 722 32.32 3.29 23.27
N GLU A 723 31.33 2.66 23.92
CA GLU A 723 31.12 1.21 23.91
C GLU A 723 29.74 0.92 23.26
N GLN A 724 29.57 1.31 22.00
CA GLN A 724 28.30 1.26 21.26
C GLN A 724 27.61 -0.12 21.29
N GLU A 725 28.36 -1.21 21.43
CA GLU A 725 27.81 -2.58 21.55
C GLU A 725 27.26 -2.87 22.94
N ASN A 726 27.92 -2.39 24.01
CA ASN A 726 27.38 -2.42 25.37
C ASN A 726 26.16 -1.50 25.50
N LEU A 727 26.15 -0.37 24.79
CA LEU A 727 24.97 0.51 24.70
C LEU A 727 23.80 -0.15 23.96
N ARG A 728 24.03 -0.82 22.81
CA ARG A 728 22.99 -1.61 22.12
C ARG A 728 22.41 -2.69 23.05
N HIS A 729 23.25 -3.46 23.72
CA HIS A 729 22.83 -4.49 24.68
C HIS A 729 22.04 -3.90 25.87
N LEU A 730 22.49 -2.77 26.43
CA LEU A 730 21.79 -2.05 27.49
C LEU A 730 20.38 -1.61 27.05
N CYS A 731 20.24 -1.10 25.83
CA CYS A 731 18.95 -0.72 25.28
C CYS A 731 18.01 -1.94 25.20
N VAL A 732 18.43 -3.04 24.58
CA VAL A 732 17.58 -4.25 24.42
C VAL A 732 17.15 -4.82 25.78
N VAL A 733 18.06 -4.91 26.76
CA VAL A 733 17.75 -5.37 28.13
C VAL A 733 16.75 -4.44 28.86
N ARG A 734 16.57 -3.20 28.39
CA ARG A 734 15.59 -2.23 28.90
C ARG A 734 14.36 -2.05 28.00
N GLY A 735 14.16 -2.93 27.00
CA GLY A 735 13.03 -2.83 26.06
C GLY A 735 13.12 -1.63 25.11
N LEU A 736 14.32 -1.09 24.92
CA LEU A 736 14.61 0.03 24.04
C LEU A 736 15.30 -0.44 22.76
N HIS A 737 14.91 0.13 21.63
CA HIS A 737 15.60 0.00 20.36
C HIS A 737 16.47 1.25 20.14
N LEU A 738 17.75 1.05 19.80
CA LEU A 738 18.72 2.11 19.58
C LEU A 738 18.82 2.39 18.08
N LEU A 739 18.37 3.58 17.64
CA LEU A 739 18.54 4.06 16.28
C LEU A 739 19.86 4.86 16.19
N THR A 740 20.81 4.39 15.37
CA THR A 740 22.13 5.03 15.22
C THR A 740 22.37 5.55 13.82
N ASP A 741 22.71 6.83 13.71
CA ASP A 741 23.31 7.40 12.50
C ASP A 741 24.85 7.43 12.67
N ASP A 742 25.58 6.85 11.71
CA ASP A 742 27.04 6.66 11.76
C ASP A 742 27.79 7.96 11.40
N GLY A 743 27.56 9.01 12.18
CA GLY A 743 28.31 10.27 12.09
C GLY A 743 27.89 11.35 13.09
N LEU A 744 26.59 11.46 13.42
CA LEU A 744 26.07 12.49 14.32
C LEU A 744 26.53 12.27 15.77
N PRO A 745 26.67 13.32 16.62
CA PRO A 745 27.06 13.17 18.03
C PRO A 745 25.95 12.57 18.91
N ALA A 746 24.69 12.77 18.52
CA ALA A 746 23.52 12.27 19.22
C ALA A 746 23.15 10.83 18.79
N VAL A 747 22.40 10.13 19.64
CA VAL A 747 21.76 8.84 19.37
C VAL A 747 20.26 8.96 19.60
N ARG A 748 19.45 8.14 18.92
CA ARG A 748 18.01 8.07 19.15
C ARG A 748 17.63 6.76 19.82
N MET A 749 16.67 6.80 20.74
CA MET A 749 16.15 5.63 21.45
C MET A 749 14.63 5.61 21.43
N CYS A 750 14.03 4.44 21.21
CA CYS A 750 12.57 4.27 21.20
C CYS A 750 12.13 2.98 21.91
N ASN A 751 10.86 2.88 22.29
CA ASN A 751 10.29 1.68 22.91
C ASN A 751 10.07 0.55 21.88
N MET A 752 10.52 -0.66 22.19
CA MET A 752 10.22 -1.87 21.40
C MET A 752 8.76 -2.30 21.60
N ARG A 753 8.37 -2.55 22.85
CA ARG A 753 7.00 -2.95 23.21
C ARG A 753 6.02 -1.78 23.10
N SER A 754 4.88 -2.05 22.48
CA SER A 754 3.64 -1.25 22.53
C SER A 754 2.40 -2.13 22.74
N LEU A 755 2.57 -3.46 22.69
CA LEU A 755 1.51 -4.45 22.76
C LEU A 755 1.30 -5.02 24.18
N ALA A 756 0.05 -5.35 24.49
CA ALA A 756 -0.41 -5.98 25.72
C ALA A 756 -0.03 -5.19 26.99
N GLN A 757 -0.21 -3.86 26.95
CA GLN A 757 -0.04 -2.92 28.05
C GLN A 757 -0.78 -1.61 27.73
N THR A 758 -1.07 -0.77 28.73
CA THR A 758 -1.68 0.55 28.50
C THR A 758 -0.64 1.60 28.10
N GLU A 759 -1.10 2.70 27.52
CA GLU A 759 -0.29 3.89 27.20
C GLU A 759 0.39 4.44 28.45
N TRP A 760 -0.30 4.46 29.60
CA TRP A 760 0.24 4.88 30.89
C TRP A 760 1.37 3.96 31.37
N GLN A 761 1.16 2.64 31.34
CA GLN A 761 2.20 1.67 31.74
C GLN A 761 3.44 1.81 30.84
N LEU A 762 3.24 1.90 29.53
CA LEU A 762 4.31 2.13 28.57
C LEU A 762 5.08 3.44 28.84
N PHE A 763 4.39 4.53 29.16
CA PHE A 763 5.02 5.80 29.53
C PHE A 763 5.87 5.70 30.80
N GLN A 764 5.39 4.98 31.82
CA GLN A 764 6.15 4.72 33.04
C GLN A 764 7.41 3.88 32.77
N ASP A 765 7.27 2.79 32.02
CA ASP A 765 8.38 1.88 31.70
C ASP A 765 9.45 2.55 30.82
N PHE A 766 9.03 3.31 29.80
CA PHE A 766 9.96 4.08 28.95
C PHE A 766 10.69 5.17 29.76
N SER A 767 9.96 5.92 30.58
CA SER A 767 10.54 6.97 31.43
C SER A 767 11.55 6.39 32.44
N SER A 768 11.23 5.23 33.02
CA SER A 768 12.13 4.48 33.89
C SER A 768 13.38 4.00 33.14
N ALA A 769 13.22 3.39 31.97
CA ALA A 769 14.33 2.91 31.14
C ALA A 769 15.32 4.04 30.78
N ILE A 770 14.80 5.19 30.32
CA ILE A 770 15.63 6.37 30.01
C ILE A 770 16.29 6.95 31.26
N THR A 771 15.57 7.05 32.39
CA THR A 771 16.16 7.54 33.66
C THR A 771 17.36 6.70 34.08
N ASN A 772 17.28 5.37 33.93
CA ASN A 772 18.40 4.45 34.20
C ASN A 772 19.60 4.70 33.26
N VAL A 773 19.37 4.93 31.96
CA VAL A 773 20.44 5.21 30.97
C VAL A 773 21.12 6.56 31.28
N VAL A 774 20.33 7.60 31.57
CA VAL A 774 20.85 8.94 31.90
C VAL A 774 21.58 8.95 33.25
N ALA A 775 21.15 8.16 34.23
CA ALA A 775 21.87 7.97 35.49
C ALA A 775 23.24 7.31 35.27
N LEU A 776 23.32 6.23 34.47
CA LEU A 776 24.57 5.54 34.18
C LEU A 776 25.57 6.45 33.43
N GLU A 777 25.11 7.25 32.46
CA GLU A 777 25.95 8.26 31.79
C GLU A 777 26.45 9.33 32.76
N LYS A 778 25.63 9.78 33.73
CA LYS A 778 26.03 10.70 34.80
C LYS A 778 27.09 10.08 35.71
N GLU A 779 26.95 8.81 36.10
CA GLU A 779 27.93 8.07 36.89
C GLU A 779 29.27 7.90 36.15
N LEU A 780 29.24 7.53 34.86
CA LEU A 780 30.44 7.44 34.03
C LEU A 780 31.14 8.79 33.87
N SER A 781 30.39 9.88 33.68
CA SER A 781 30.93 11.25 33.65
C SER A 781 31.60 11.63 34.97
N MET A 782 31.04 11.23 36.12
CA MET A 782 31.63 11.48 37.44
C MET A 782 32.88 10.61 37.70
N SER A 783 32.85 9.32 37.35
CA SER A 783 33.99 8.40 37.50
C SER A 783 35.21 8.87 36.70
N ASN A 784 35.00 9.25 35.44
CA ASN A 784 36.05 9.84 34.60
C ASN A 784 36.58 11.17 35.20
N SER A 785 35.70 12.03 35.72
CA SER A 785 36.10 13.30 36.35
C SER A 785 36.94 13.08 37.62
N LEU A 786 36.59 12.09 38.45
CA LEU A 786 37.36 11.67 39.62
C LEU A 786 38.73 11.09 39.22
N HIS A 787 38.79 10.27 38.18
CA HIS A 787 40.04 9.71 37.65
C HIS A 787 40.98 10.80 37.12
N ILE A 788 40.44 11.78 36.38
CA ILE A 788 41.18 12.94 35.88
C ILE A 788 41.68 13.80 37.05
N ALA A 789 40.83 14.10 38.03
CA ALA A 789 41.20 14.87 39.22
C ALA A 789 42.30 14.17 40.05
N ALA A 790 42.19 12.86 40.28
CA ALA A 790 43.22 12.06 40.95
C ALA A 790 44.55 12.02 40.17
N THR A 791 44.49 11.99 38.84
CA THR A 791 45.66 12.01 37.95
C THR A 791 46.34 13.37 37.95
N LEU A 792 45.57 14.47 37.85
CA LEU A 792 46.08 15.83 38.01
C LEU A 792 46.72 16.04 39.39
N LEU A 793 46.08 15.58 40.47
CA LEU A 793 46.66 15.63 41.82
C LEU A 793 47.97 14.83 41.93
N ARG A 794 48.11 13.69 41.24
CA ARG A 794 49.38 12.95 41.13
C ARG A 794 50.44 13.73 40.36
N ILE A 795 50.08 14.40 39.26
CA ILE A 795 50.98 15.23 38.46
C ILE A 795 51.47 16.44 39.27
N PHE A 796 50.58 17.18 39.93
CA PHE A 796 50.95 18.31 40.80
C PHE A 796 51.76 17.87 42.03
N ARG A 797 51.47 16.71 42.63
CA ARG A 797 52.32 16.13 43.69
C ARG A 797 53.71 15.77 43.17
N LYS A 798 53.85 15.13 42.00
CA LYS A 798 55.16 14.88 41.37
C LYS A 798 55.94 16.18 41.11
N LYS A 799 55.29 17.22 40.57
CA LYS A 799 55.91 18.52 40.30
C LYS A 799 56.34 19.25 41.58
N LYS A 800 55.60 19.09 42.69
CA LYS A 800 56.03 19.58 44.01
C LYS A 800 57.25 18.85 44.54
N HIS A 801 57.41 17.55 44.27
CA HIS A 801 58.60 16.79 44.67
C HIS A 801 59.84 17.10 43.82
N SER A 802 59.70 17.39 42.51
CA SER A 802 60.87 17.80 41.71
C SER A 802 61.39 19.18 42.14
N LEU A 803 60.49 20.15 42.35
CA LEU A 803 60.86 21.48 42.85
C LEU A 803 61.44 21.47 44.28
N ALA A 804 61.18 20.42 45.07
CA ALA A 804 61.79 20.23 46.38
C ALA A 804 63.18 19.57 46.32
N ALA A 805 63.52 18.89 45.22
CA ALA A 805 64.80 18.19 45.07
C ALA A 805 65.94 19.11 44.60
N GLU A 806 65.63 20.19 43.87
CA GLU A 806 66.61 21.19 43.41
C GLU A 806 67.01 22.20 44.51
N GLY A 807 66.37 22.14 45.68
CA GLY A 807 66.57 23.09 46.79
C GLY A 807 67.67 22.75 47.80
N SER A 808 68.35 21.61 47.68
CA SER A 808 69.32 21.12 48.68
C SER A 808 70.73 20.93 48.11
N ALA A 809 71.43 22.04 47.83
CA ALA A 809 72.88 22.01 47.67
C ALA A 809 73.55 21.78 49.04
N PRO A 810 74.51 20.85 49.17
CA PRO A 810 75.19 20.59 50.44
C PRO A 810 76.22 21.68 50.76
N HIS A 811 76.21 22.18 52.00
CA HIS A 811 77.32 22.96 52.55
C HIS A 811 78.33 22.02 53.22
N ASN A 812 79.46 21.77 52.54
CA ASN A 812 80.82 21.61 53.08
C ASN A 812 81.80 21.37 51.93
#